data_AF-A0AAW1PRU5-F1
#
_entry.id   AF-A0AAW1PRU5-F1
#
_cell.length_a   1.000
_cell.length_b   1.000
_cell.length_c   1.000
_cell.angle_alpha   90.00
_cell.angle_beta   90.00
_cell.angle_gamma   90.00
#
_symmetry.space_group_name_H-M   'P 1'
#
loop_
_entity.id
_entity.type
_entity.pdbx_description
1 polymer ?
#
loop_
_entity_poly.entity_id
_entity_poly.type
_entity_poly.pdbx_seq_one_letter_code
_entity_poly.pdbx_strand_id
1 'polypeptide(L)'
;MLRIPWLLAVSLSLLHARAEAQAPSVCSGHGHLGAAGNCVCDSPTPPPGQLGYGGTNCSIRVYGALLDGSDVTQGCQAQHNCSGLAPGEWMCFSFALDWRSSAEPWNYLTVELNRTNNDSRSDPDLYGMWWGGSSGQDKKIVDSTYSYDFHETSSNTRQRVVKQTRKSDFNGGGQDLDYNGVWLCVKAYGGAWSRSLTYSLKARATQCPANFDDQGGLMECSSALDAPASDKRSTGCNADGTCACKAPYAKPVPAVYSDLGFEDCSARVIEASGSPQSVDAFYYKQHERLTPKAWNFYAFNVTPDDFQIVVNVAGEPTPECDNFQYMGLYVKYGQPAGARFNQYDFRPEWDYYKEDDGDMEIAFDASKQGFQTGTWYAGVVGDDYKTCNYTVTINKYACPMNCNGHGTCNTLGANRTCECHPGYFGSDCSMEAAALQYDLPVSKPETQFEYDYFELPPITQDMLSHNVEVSIKASYSSSAYSYYAAAHPELLLSKGDVSTFPSAGNHTYREALLSANQTFEINLCPSQLDQGVWRAAIYNPMRIFSIGFNLTVTKVATCLNDCSGHGTCSEDGVCTCSGDWTGGDCSVVPSAACQPNSRMRAPMTSAHGVCWHECVCDQGEGGECHYNEQECVEFTCDRPGWRRKGSEQMCIQDQCKKDEWQQGEGHVCLRKCSCPADGSACALDSACDSASFECKEGYARFASREPKCYPVGCAEGTMQEAVEQVVENGVGLAVCSCQEAEEEHTPKCSFAGSSSHPQSLAITCAPGYTLTGASRQPGSQLMLGGRCQEAGGSRKGTPAWAVFLWVLGTIALTGGSVQDNPKKVFASSQAV
;
A
#
# COMPACT_ATOMS: atom_id res chain seq x y z
N MET A 1 -41.64 -22.26 -67.51
CA MET A 1 -42.06 -21.90 -68.88
C MET A 1 -40.99 -20.98 -69.45
N LEU A 2 -40.42 -21.37 -70.61
CA LEU A 2 -39.50 -20.67 -71.55
C LEU A 2 -38.22 -20.02 -70.98
N ARG A 3 -36.99 -20.57 -71.17
CA ARG A 3 -36.13 -20.74 -72.39
C ARG A 3 -35.84 -19.37 -73.07
N ILE A 4 -34.61 -18.89 -73.35
CA ILE A 4 -33.45 -19.47 -74.08
C ILE A 4 -32.16 -18.63 -73.78
N PRO A 5 -30.95 -19.24 -73.82
CA PRO A 5 -29.64 -18.61 -73.60
C PRO A 5 -28.90 -18.19 -74.90
N TRP A 6 -27.91 -17.29 -74.82
CA TRP A 6 -26.85 -17.15 -75.82
C TRP A 6 -25.48 -16.98 -75.15
N LEU A 7 -24.59 -17.91 -75.47
CA LEU A 7 -23.15 -17.97 -75.24
C LEU A 7 -22.51 -17.79 -76.62
N LEU A 8 -21.49 -16.91 -76.74
CA LEU A 8 -20.19 -17.13 -77.41
C LEU A 8 -19.59 -15.88 -78.08
N ALA A 9 -18.27 -15.80 -77.86
CA ALA A 9 -17.22 -15.22 -78.70
C ALA A 9 -16.99 -13.70 -78.64
N VAL A 10 -16.07 -13.29 -77.76
CA VAL A 10 -15.07 -12.28 -78.15
C VAL A 10 -13.67 -12.80 -77.81
N SER A 11 -12.84 -12.68 -78.83
CA SER A 11 -11.48 -13.13 -79.06
C SER A 11 -10.44 -12.70 -78.02
N LEU A 12 -9.59 -13.67 -77.69
CA LEU A 12 -8.29 -13.57 -77.04
C LEU A 12 -7.37 -12.61 -77.84
N SER A 13 -7.01 -11.48 -77.24
CA SER A 13 -5.88 -10.65 -77.68
C SER A 13 -4.90 -10.51 -76.51
N LEU A 14 -3.94 -11.43 -76.45
CA LEU A 14 -2.76 -11.36 -75.59
C LEU A 14 -1.84 -10.24 -76.09
N LEU A 15 -2.10 -9.01 -75.65
CA LEU A 15 -1.10 -7.95 -75.65
C LEU A 15 -0.28 -8.07 -74.37
N HIS A 16 0.94 -8.58 -74.51
CA HIS A 16 1.99 -8.42 -73.52
C HIS A 16 2.31 -6.93 -73.37
N ALA A 17 1.65 -6.26 -72.43
CA ALA A 17 2.18 -5.02 -71.87
C ALA A 17 3.39 -5.41 -71.00
N ARG A 18 4.59 -5.35 -71.58
CA ARG A 18 5.81 -5.20 -70.79
C ARG A 18 5.63 -3.90 -70.00
N ALA A 19 5.46 -4.02 -68.69
CA ALA A 19 5.75 -2.92 -67.80
C ALA A 19 7.25 -2.63 -67.95
N GLU A 20 7.58 -1.62 -68.74
CA GLU A 20 8.86 -0.93 -68.60
C GLU A 20 8.87 -0.40 -67.17
N ALA A 21 9.66 -1.03 -66.30
CA ALA A 21 10.05 -0.42 -65.05
C ALA A 21 10.79 0.86 -65.42
N GLN A 22 10.09 2.00 -65.36
CA GLN A 22 10.70 3.32 -65.48
C GLN A 22 11.87 3.36 -64.50
N ALA A 23 13.06 3.71 -65.01
CA ALA A 23 14.19 4.01 -64.16
C ALA A 23 13.72 4.98 -63.05
N PRO A 24 14.09 4.75 -61.77
CA PRO A 24 13.61 5.59 -60.68
C PRO A 24 13.87 7.05 -61.03
N SER A 25 12.80 7.85 -61.07
CA SER A 25 12.91 9.28 -61.35
C SER A 25 13.87 9.88 -60.32
N VAL A 26 14.87 10.61 -60.81
CA VAL A 26 15.81 11.32 -59.95
C VAL A 26 15.01 12.18 -58.96
N CYS A 27 15.27 12.02 -57.67
CA CYS A 27 14.59 12.75 -56.60
C CYS A 27 13.05 12.64 -56.66
N SER A 28 12.56 11.42 -56.88
CA SER A 28 11.12 11.10 -56.99
C SER A 28 10.37 11.89 -58.07
N GLY A 29 11.08 12.59 -58.97
CA GLY A 29 10.49 13.44 -60.01
C GLY A 29 10.08 14.84 -59.53
N HIS A 30 10.48 15.24 -58.32
CA HIS A 30 10.10 16.51 -57.68
C HIS A 30 11.32 17.30 -57.20
N GLY A 31 12.43 17.18 -57.93
CA GLY A 31 13.67 17.88 -57.63
C GLY A 31 14.79 17.50 -58.58
N HIS A 32 16.00 17.96 -58.26
CA HIS A 32 17.22 17.68 -59.01
C HIS A 32 18.38 17.33 -58.06
N LEU A 33 19.43 16.69 -58.58
CA LEU A 33 20.63 16.41 -57.80
C LEU A 33 21.48 17.68 -57.66
N GLY A 34 21.78 18.06 -56.43
CA GLY A 34 22.71 19.13 -56.10
C GLY A 34 24.17 18.70 -56.31
N ALA A 35 25.09 19.65 -56.15
CA ALA A 35 26.53 19.43 -56.37
C ALA A 35 27.15 18.34 -55.48
N ALA A 36 26.55 18.04 -54.33
CA ALA A 36 26.98 16.99 -53.41
C ALA A 36 26.29 15.62 -53.65
N GLY A 37 25.49 15.50 -54.72
CA GLY A 37 24.76 14.27 -55.05
C GLY A 37 23.50 14.03 -54.21
N ASN A 38 23.10 14.99 -53.38
CA ASN A 38 21.84 14.99 -52.62
C ASN A 38 20.70 15.62 -53.42
N CYS A 39 19.45 15.24 -53.14
CA CYS A 39 18.30 15.84 -53.78
C CYS A 39 18.02 17.26 -53.27
N VAL A 40 17.77 18.17 -54.21
CA VAL A 40 17.28 19.53 -54.00
C VAL A 40 15.85 19.57 -54.51
N CYS A 41 14.90 19.67 -53.59
CA CYS A 41 13.48 19.54 -53.90
C CYS A 41 12.87 20.83 -54.44
N ASP A 42 11.84 20.67 -55.26
CA ASP A 42 11.12 21.79 -55.85
C ASP A 42 10.20 22.43 -54.81
N SER A 43 10.43 23.72 -54.53
CA SER A 43 9.62 24.55 -53.64
C SER A 43 9.34 23.92 -52.26
N PRO A 44 10.35 23.62 -51.43
CA PRO A 44 10.15 22.98 -50.11
C PRO A 44 9.42 23.86 -49.09
N THR A 45 9.26 25.14 -49.38
CA THR A 45 8.51 26.14 -48.59
C THR A 45 7.53 26.87 -49.52
N PRO A 46 6.51 26.17 -50.05
CA PRO A 46 5.59 26.77 -51.01
C PRO A 46 4.78 27.91 -50.37
N PRO A 47 4.42 28.96 -51.14
CA PRO A 47 3.50 29.99 -50.68
C PRO A 47 2.13 29.42 -50.27
N PRO A 48 1.35 30.14 -49.43
CA PRO A 48 0.00 29.73 -49.06
C PRO A 48 -0.86 29.36 -50.28
N GLY A 49 -1.48 28.19 -50.24
CA GLY A 49 -2.33 27.67 -51.31
C GLY A 49 -1.61 26.83 -52.36
N GLN A 50 -0.28 26.69 -52.30
CA GLN A 50 0.52 25.94 -53.28
C GLN A 50 1.11 24.66 -52.69
N LEU A 51 1.35 23.67 -53.56
CA LEU A 51 2.02 22.43 -53.24
C LEU A 51 3.50 22.48 -53.67
N GLY A 52 4.37 21.93 -52.84
CA GLY A 52 5.78 21.69 -53.10
C GLY A 52 6.22 20.36 -52.49
N TYR A 53 7.53 20.11 -52.50
CA TYR A 53 8.09 18.82 -52.09
C TYR A 53 9.32 18.98 -51.19
N GLY A 54 9.45 18.06 -50.24
CA GLY A 54 10.57 17.97 -49.29
C GLY A 54 10.94 16.53 -49.00
N GLY A 55 11.82 16.32 -48.03
CA GLY A 55 12.35 15.00 -47.71
C GLY A 55 13.68 14.71 -48.40
N THR A 56 14.34 13.64 -48.01
CA THR A 56 15.70 13.30 -48.49
C THR A 56 15.71 13.00 -49.98
N ASN A 57 14.61 12.45 -50.50
CA ASN A 57 14.40 12.13 -51.91
C ASN A 57 13.28 12.94 -52.58
N CYS A 58 12.81 14.03 -51.95
CA CYS A 58 11.70 14.85 -52.46
C CYS A 58 10.35 14.10 -52.59
N SER A 59 10.14 13.11 -51.72
CA SER A 59 8.92 12.30 -51.70
C SER A 59 7.84 12.83 -50.76
N ILE A 60 8.16 13.77 -49.87
CA ILE A 60 7.21 14.31 -48.90
C ILE A 60 6.49 15.51 -49.51
N ARG A 61 5.16 15.45 -49.56
CA ARG A 61 4.32 16.57 -50.00
C ARG A 61 4.34 17.67 -48.94
N VAL A 62 4.54 18.93 -49.38
CA VAL A 62 4.50 20.11 -48.52
C VAL A 62 3.45 21.07 -49.06
N TYR A 63 2.52 21.53 -48.23
CA TYR A 63 1.51 22.52 -48.61
C TYR A 63 1.70 23.82 -47.86
N GLY A 64 1.66 24.95 -48.58
CA GLY A 64 1.74 26.27 -47.97
C GLY A 64 0.42 26.63 -47.31
N ALA A 65 0.44 26.94 -46.01
CA ALA A 65 -0.76 27.24 -45.23
C ALA A 65 -0.59 28.52 -44.38
N LEU A 66 -1.71 29.01 -43.85
CA LEU A 66 -1.77 30.17 -42.94
C LEU A 66 -1.90 29.68 -41.48
N LEU A 67 -1.29 30.41 -40.54
CA LEU A 67 -1.37 30.15 -39.09
C LEU A 67 -2.52 30.93 -38.42
N ASP A 68 -3.72 30.88 -38.99
CA ASP A 68 -4.88 31.60 -38.46
C ASP A 68 -5.74 30.78 -37.48
N GLY A 69 -5.42 29.49 -37.30
CA GLY A 69 -6.17 28.53 -36.50
C GLY A 69 -7.25 27.77 -37.27
N SER A 70 -7.40 28.01 -38.58
CA SER A 70 -8.29 27.22 -39.43
C SER A 70 -7.75 25.81 -39.71
N ASP A 71 -8.63 24.91 -40.14
CA ASP A 71 -8.23 23.55 -40.53
C ASP A 71 -7.51 23.57 -41.87
N VAL A 72 -6.18 23.44 -41.81
CA VAL A 72 -5.31 23.54 -42.99
C VAL A 72 -5.49 22.37 -43.95
N THR A 73 -6.04 21.25 -43.46
CA THR A 73 -6.31 20.10 -44.32
C THR A 73 -7.47 20.39 -45.28
N GLN A 74 -8.48 21.18 -44.86
CA GLN A 74 -9.63 21.52 -45.70
C GLN A 74 -9.25 22.36 -46.91
N GLY A 75 -8.40 23.37 -46.73
CA GLY A 75 -7.92 24.24 -47.82
C GLY A 75 -7.16 23.47 -48.90
N CYS A 76 -6.48 22.40 -48.50
CA CYS A 76 -5.68 21.53 -49.38
C CYS A 76 -6.50 20.34 -49.94
N GLN A 77 -7.60 19.97 -49.28
CA GLN A 77 -8.34 18.74 -49.57
C GLN A 77 -8.94 18.71 -50.97
N ALA A 78 -9.51 19.81 -51.42
CA ALA A 78 -10.20 19.89 -52.71
C ALA A 78 -9.29 19.62 -53.92
N GLN A 79 -7.98 19.87 -53.78
CA GLN A 79 -7.02 19.81 -54.90
C GLN A 79 -5.97 18.71 -54.73
N HIS A 80 -5.64 18.32 -53.49
CA HIS A 80 -4.44 17.52 -53.24
C HIS A 80 -4.62 16.38 -52.21
N ASN A 81 -5.84 16.16 -51.69
CA ASN A 81 -6.16 15.10 -50.72
C ASN A 81 -5.18 15.06 -49.53
N CYS A 82 -5.16 16.13 -48.74
CA CYS A 82 -4.16 16.35 -47.70
C CYS A 82 -4.62 15.85 -46.33
N SER A 83 -5.92 15.60 -46.16
CA SER A 83 -6.48 15.01 -44.94
C SER A 83 -6.32 13.49 -44.91
N GLY A 84 -5.93 12.84 -46.02
CA GLY A 84 -5.84 11.40 -46.16
C GLY A 84 -4.42 10.90 -46.36
N LEU A 85 -3.98 9.94 -45.54
CA LEU A 85 -2.65 9.33 -45.63
C LEU A 85 -2.71 7.80 -45.61
N ALA A 86 -1.95 7.15 -46.50
CA ALA A 86 -1.71 5.72 -46.41
C ALA A 86 -0.65 5.41 -45.33
N PRO A 87 -0.60 4.18 -44.80
CA PRO A 87 0.37 3.83 -43.77
C PRO A 87 1.82 4.06 -44.23
N GLY A 88 2.59 4.79 -43.42
CA GLY A 88 3.97 5.18 -43.72
C GLY A 88 4.13 6.48 -44.52
N GLU A 89 3.03 7.06 -45.04
CA GLU A 89 3.07 8.33 -45.76
C GLU A 89 3.20 9.53 -44.82
N TRP A 90 3.75 10.61 -45.40
CA TRP A 90 3.92 11.90 -44.77
C TRP A 90 3.15 12.98 -45.53
N MET A 91 2.62 13.95 -44.79
CA MET A 91 2.14 15.23 -45.32
C MET A 91 2.67 16.34 -44.44
N CYS A 92 3.29 17.35 -45.03
CA CYS A 92 3.79 18.51 -44.31
C CYS A 92 3.05 19.78 -44.73
N PHE A 93 2.98 20.72 -43.79
CA PHE A 93 2.42 22.04 -44.00
C PHE A 93 3.49 23.06 -43.64
N SER A 94 3.83 23.95 -44.57
CA SER A 94 4.77 25.03 -44.34
C SER A 94 4.03 26.30 -44.00
N PHE A 95 4.47 26.95 -42.93
CA PHE A 95 3.92 28.20 -42.45
C PHE A 95 5.01 29.25 -42.41
N ALA A 96 4.75 30.41 -42.99
CA ALA A 96 5.58 31.59 -42.77
C ALA A 96 5.31 32.10 -41.35
N LEU A 97 6.37 32.21 -40.56
CA LEU A 97 6.32 32.70 -39.18
C LEU A 97 7.66 33.35 -38.88
N ASP A 98 7.73 34.66 -39.06
CA ASP A 98 8.95 35.42 -38.80
C ASP A 98 9.26 35.39 -37.30
N TRP A 99 10.38 34.76 -36.95
CA TRP A 99 10.82 34.60 -35.57
C TRP A 99 11.04 35.95 -34.87
N ARG A 100 11.38 37.01 -35.60
CA ARG A 100 11.73 38.33 -35.03
C ARG A 100 10.67 39.39 -35.29
N SER A 101 9.53 39.02 -35.87
CA SER A 101 8.47 39.98 -36.21
C SER A 101 8.04 40.78 -34.98
N SER A 102 8.24 42.10 -35.05
CA SER A 102 7.67 43.05 -34.09
C SER A 102 6.25 43.48 -34.48
N ALA A 103 5.85 43.25 -35.74
CA ALA A 103 4.54 43.60 -36.25
C ALA A 103 3.47 42.57 -35.85
N GLU A 104 3.84 41.29 -35.82
CA GLU A 104 3.00 40.17 -35.37
C GLU A 104 3.77 39.36 -34.32
N PRO A 105 3.89 39.89 -33.09
CA PRO A 105 4.63 39.21 -32.04
C PRO A 105 3.92 37.91 -31.65
N TRP A 106 4.71 36.84 -31.52
CA TRP A 106 4.23 35.55 -31.04
C TRP A 106 5.18 34.98 -29.99
N ASN A 107 4.60 34.25 -29.04
CA ASN A 107 5.31 33.51 -28.00
C ASN A 107 4.91 32.03 -27.99
N TYR A 108 3.74 31.68 -28.52
CA TYR A 108 3.20 30.33 -28.51
C TYR A 108 2.83 29.90 -29.92
N LEU A 109 3.24 28.69 -30.28
CA LEU A 109 2.72 27.95 -31.43
C LEU A 109 1.89 26.78 -30.89
N THR A 110 0.60 26.81 -31.16
CA THR A 110 -0.35 25.77 -30.75
C THR A 110 -0.84 25.02 -31.97
N VAL A 111 -0.78 23.69 -31.91
CA VAL A 111 -1.15 22.78 -32.99
C VAL A 111 -2.14 21.76 -32.46
N GLU A 112 -3.31 21.67 -33.09
CA GLU A 112 -4.28 20.58 -32.89
C GLU A 112 -4.14 19.58 -34.02
N LEU A 113 -3.94 18.31 -33.66
CA LEU A 113 -4.07 17.18 -34.55
C LEU A 113 -5.25 16.33 -34.11
N ASN A 114 -6.22 16.13 -34.99
CA ASN A 114 -7.43 15.37 -34.69
C ASN A 114 -7.66 14.30 -35.76
N ARG A 115 -7.73 13.04 -35.34
CA ARG A 115 -8.08 11.89 -36.16
C ARG A 115 -9.59 11.91 -36.42
N THR A 116 -9.96 12.01 -37.70
CA THR A 116 -11.36 12.15 -38.13
C THR A 116 -12.01 10.83 -38.52
N ASN A 117 -11.23 9.75 -38.67
CA ASN A 117 -11.78 8.41 -38.82
C ASN A 117 -11.91 7.70 -37.46
N ASN A 118 -12.87 6.76 -37.38
CA ASN A 118 -13.13 5.97 -36.17
C ASN A 118 -12.21 4.73 -36.04
N ASP A 119 -11.20 4.57 -36.91
CA ASP A 119 -10.29 3.41 -36.85
C ASP A 119 -9.14 3.72 -35.88
N SER A 120 -9.24 3.18 -34.66
CA SER A 120 -8.23 3.33 -33.60
C SER A 120 -6.84 2.81 -33.97
N ARG A 121 -6.73 1.99 -35.03
CA ARG A 121 -5.47 1.43 -35.52
C ARG A 121 -4.72 2.37 -36.47
N SER A 122 -5.35 3.46 -36.90
CA SER A 122 -4.68 4.52 -37.65
C SER A 122 -4.18 5.59 -36.69
N ASP A 123 -2.87 5.83 -36.71
CA ASP A 123 -2.17 6.62 -35.70
C ASP A 123 -1.46 7.82 -36.37
N PRO A 124 -2.05 9.04 -36.29
CA PRO A 124 -1.45 10.25 -36.85
C PRO A 124 -0.46 10.92 -35.89
N ASP A 125 0.84 10.80 -36.12
CA ASP A 125 1.83 11.52 -35.31
C ASP A 125 2.14 12.92 -35.86
N LEU A 126 2.36 13.89 -34.97
CA LEU A 126 2.78 15.25 -35.32
C LEU A 126 4.30 15.43 -35.14
N TYR A 127 4.94 16.06 -36.13
CA TYR A 127 6.35 16.43 -36.12
C TYR A 127 6.52 17.89 -36.57
N GLY A 128 7.12 18.73 -35.74
CA GLY A 128 7.33 20.15 -36.00
C GLY A 128 8.81 20.50 -36.15
N MET A 129 9.14 21.34 -37.13
CA MET A 129 10.53 21.77 -37.37
C MET A 129 10.60 23.20 -37.90
N TRP A 130 11.50 23.99 -37.32
CA TRP A 130 11.77 25.36 -37.74
C TRP A 130 12.66 25.40 -38.98
N TRP A 131 12.43 26.36 -39.87
CA TRP A 131 13.16 26.49 -41.14
C TRP A 131 13.57 27.93 -41.47
N GLY A 132 14.56 28.06 -42.34
CA GLY A 132 15.15 29.35 -42.69
C GLY A 132 16.02 29.92 -41.57
N GLY A 133 16.27 31.23 -41.66
CA GLY A 133 17.24 31.93 -40.82
C GLY A 133 18.67 31.87 -41.38
N SER A 134 19.64 32.21 -40.52
CA SER A 134 21.06 32.16 -40.84
C SER A 134 21.52 30.77 -41.31
N SER A 135 22.61 30.67 -42.09
CA SER A 135 22.98 29.40 -42.78
C SER A 135 23.26 28.20 -41.86
N GLY A 136 23.40 28.40 -40.55
CA GLY A 136 23.53 27.33 -39.56
C GLY A 136 22.20 26.86 -38.95
N GLN A 137 21.10 27.57 -39.20
CA GLN A 137 19.75 27.31 -38.70
C GLN A 137 18.83 26.73 -39.78
N ASP A 138 19.22 26.80 -41.06
CA ASP A 138 18.44 26.29 -42.18
C ASP A 138 18.37 24.75 -42.18
N LYS A 139 17.31 24.22 -41.59
CA LYS A 139 17.01 22.78 -41.53
C LYS A 139 16.24 22.36 -42.78
N LYS A 140 16.27 21.05 -43.05
CA LYS A 140 15.53 20.43 -44.16
C LYS A 140 14.64 19.32 -43.64
N ILE A 141 13.44 19.21 -44.22
CA ILE A 141 12.57 18.05 -44.02
C ILE A 141 13.35 16.78 -44.38
N VAL A 142 13.33 15.81 -43.47
CA VAL A 142 13.95 14.50 -43.64
C VAL A 142 12.90 13.42 -43.51
N ASP A 143 13.11 12.29 -44.19
CA ASP A 143 12.17 11.15 -44.17
C ASP A 143 12.28 10.31 -42.88
N SER A 144 12.91 10.86 -41.84
CA SER A 144 13.14 10.21 -40.54
C SER A 144 12.37 10.89 -39.44
N THR A 145 11.95 10.13 -38.43
CA THR A 145 11.20 10.64 -37.27
C THR A 145 12.10 11.32 -36.23
N TYR A 146 13.41 11.26 -36.44
CA TYR A 146 14.43 11.90 -35.63
C TYR A 146 14.85 13.20 -36.32
N SER A 147 15.30 14.20 -35.56
CA SER A 147 15.73 15.55 -36.03
C SER A 147 14.65 16.63 -36.16
N TYR A 148 13.43 16.37 -35.66
CA TYR A 148 12.40 17.40 -35.50
C TYR A 148 12.55 18.15 -34.17
N ASP A 149 12.18 19.42 -34.15
CA ASP A 149 12.33 20.31 -32.99
C ASP A 149 11.32 20.01 -31.89
N PHE A 150 10.13 19.57 -32.27
CA PHE A 150 9.12 19.05 -31.36
C PHE A 150 8.30 17.98 -32.05
N HIS A 151 7.75 17.06 -31.29
CA HIS A 151 6.84 16.05 -31.80
C HIS A 151 5.79 15.69 -30.76
N GLU A 152 4.76 14.99 -31.22
CA GLU A 152 3.70 14.41 -30.43
C GLU A 152 3.30 13.06 -31.04
N THR A 153 3.52 11.99 -30.28
CA THR A 153 3.42 10.59 -30.73
C THR A 153 2.38 9.79 -29.94
N SER A 154 1.48 10.47 -29.20
CA SER A 154 0.46 9.84 -28.34
C SER A 154 -0.89 9.59 -29.04
N SER A 155 -0.96 9.77 -30.35
CA SER A 155 -2.20 9.71 -31.16
C SER A 155 -2.78 8.31 -31.37
N ASN A 156 -2.04 7.22 -31.11
CA ASN A 156 -2.62 5.87 -31.15
C ASN A 156 -3.66 5.68 -30.05
N THR A 157 -3.44 6.32 -28.91
CA THR A 157 -4.34 6.29 -27.75
C THR A 157 -5.30 7.46 -27.72
N ARG A 158 -5.07 8.50 -28.54
CA ARG A 158 -5.81 9.76 -28.50
C ARG A 158 -6.37 10.11 -29.89
N GLN A 159 -7.70 10.20 -29.98
CA GLN A 159 -8.32 10.71 -31.21
C GLN A 159 -7.86 12.14 -31.50
N ARG A 160 -7.65 12.96 -30.48
CA ARG A 160 -7.26 14.36 -30.62
C ARG A 160 -6.13 14.71 -29.66
N VAL A 161 -5.17 15.48 -30.16
CA VAL A 161 -4.04 15.96 -29.38
C VAL A 161 -3.80 17.44 -29.68
N VAL A 162 -3.51 18.21 -28.64
CA VAL A 162 -3.07 19.60 -28.77
C VAL A 162 -1.66 19.73 -28.25
N LYS A 163 -0.75 20.16 -29.12
CA LYS A 163 0.66 20.45 -28.81
C LYS A 163 0.85 21.95 -28.79
N GLN A 164 1.15 22.49 -27.61
CA GLN A 164 1.61 23.86 -27.46
C GLN A 164 3.14 23.86 -27.32
N THR A 165 3.82 24.80 -27.98
CA THR A 165 5.25 25.03 -27.86
C THR A 165 5.49 26.50 -27.57
N ARG A 166 6.41 26.81 -26.66
CA ARG A 166 6.78 28.20 -26.36
C ARG A 166 8.03 28.55 -27.15
N LYS A 167 8.08 29.77 -27.67
CA LYS A 167 9.25 30.32 -28.34
C LYS A 167 10.50 30.24 -27.45
N SER A 168 10.33 30.45 -26.13
CA SER A 168 11.39 30.34 -25.13
C SER A 168 11.99 28.94 -25.02
N ASP A 169 11.23 27.89 -25.34
CA ASP A 169 11.69 26.49 -25.24
C ASP A 169 12.88 26.21 -26.18
N PHE A 170 13.01 27.01 -27.25
CA PHE A 170 14.06 26.88 -28.25
C PHE A 170 15.24 27.84 -28.03
N ASN A 171 15.11 28.84 -27.14
CA ASN A 171 16.13 29.88 -26.90
C ASN A 171 17.22 29.44 -25.87
N GLY A 172 17.21 28.19 -25.40
CA GLY A 172 18.01 27.70 -24.27
C GLY A 172 19.55 27.64 -24.46
N GLY A 173 20.08 28.04 -25.62
CA GLY A 173 21.52 27.99 -25.94
C GLY A 173 22.22 29.36 -26.00
N GLY A 174 21.55 30.46 -25.68
CA GLY A 174 22.09 31.81 -25.87
C GLY A 174 22.31 32.20 -27.35
N GLN A 175 21.76 31.42 -28.28
CA GLN A 175 21.80 31.70 -29.71
C GLN A 175 20.63 32.61 -30.11
N ASP A 176 20.93 33.63 -30.90
CA ASP A 176 19.95 34.55 -31.46
C ASP A 176 19.28 33.88 -32.69
N LEU A 177 18.11 33.28 -32.47
CA LEU A 177 17.36 32.55 -33.50
C LEU A 177 16.64 33.50 -34.47
N ASP A 178 16.57 33.13 -35.74
CA ASP A 178 16.01 33.98 -36.82
C ASP A 178 15.24 33.19 -37.89
N TYR A 179 14.53 32.13 -37.49
CA TYR A 179 13.76 31.29 -38.40
C TYR A 179 12.72 32.09 -39.21
N ASN A 180 12.52 31.66 -40.46
CA ASN A 180 11.54 32.25 -41.39
C ASN A 180 10.16 31.58 -41.28
N GLY A 181 10.09 30.39 -40.68
CA GLY A 181 8.84 29.67 -40.52
C GLY A 181 8.97 28.32 -39.84
N VAL A 182 7.86 27.57 -39.87
CA VAL A 182 7.77 26.21 -39.32
C VAL A 182 7.13 25.26 -40.33
N TRP A 183 7.59 24.01 -40.34
CA TRP A 183 6.90 22.89 -40.96
C TRP A 183 6.20 22.08 -39.88
N LEU A 184 4.93 21.76 -40.12
CA LEU A 184 4.17 20.79 -39.33
C LEU A 184 3.89 19.58 -40.21
N CYS A 185 4.47 18.45 -39.88
CA CYS A 185 4.38 17.22 -40.62
C CYS A 185 3.54 16.20 -39.85
N VAL A 186 2.61 15.57 -40.54
CA VAL A 186 1.82 14.45 -40.03
C VAL A 186 2.28 13.18 -40.73
N LYS A 187 2.57 12.16 -39.94
CA LYS A 187 2.92 10.83 -40.43
C LYS A 187 1.88 9.82 -40.01
N ALA A 188 1.40 9.04 -40.97
CA ALA A 188 0.50 7.93 -40.68
C ALA A 188 1.29 6.69 -40.25
N TYR A 189 1.01 6.18 -39.05
CA TYR A 189 1.48 4.88 -38.60
C TYR A 189 0.41 3.81 -38.75
N GLY A 190 0.87 2.59 -39.05
CA GLY A 190 0.03 1.42 -39.28
C GLY A 190 0.71 0.40 -40.19
N GLY A 191 0.27 -0.86 -40.13
CA GLY A 191 0.72 -1.91 -41.05
C GLY A 191 -0.09 -1.96 -42.34
N ALA A 192 0.22 -2.89 -43.26
CA ALA A 192 -0.56 -3.09 -44.48
C ALA A 192 -2.06 -3.39 -44.26
N TRP A 193 -2.45 -3.70 -43.01
CA TRP A 193 -3.82 -4.00 -42.60
C TRP A 193 -4.61 -2.79 -42.09
N SER A 194 -3.96 -1.64 -41.82
CA SER A 194 -4.65 -0.42 -41.40
C SER A 194 -5.19 0.31 -42.63
N ARG A 195 -6.44 0.78 -42.54
CA ARG A 195 -7.04 1.65 -43.57
C ARG A 195 -6.30 2.99 -43.63
N SER A 196 -6.48 3.72 -44.72
CA SER A 196 -5.98 5.10 -44.84
C SER A 196 -6.49 5.94 -43.65
N LEU A 197 -5.55 6.63 -43.02
CA LEU A 197 -5.78 7.59 -41.95
C LEU A 197 -6.51 8.80 -42.54
N THR A 198 -7.52 9.31 -41.84
CA THR A 198 -8.01 10.67 -42.07
C THR A 198 -7.84 11.53 -40.83
N TYR A 199 -7.38 12.76 -41.01
CA TYR A 199 -7.11 13.70 -39.91
C TYR A 199 -7.43 15.14 -40.32
N SER A 200 -7.60 16.01 -39.33
CA SER A 200 -7.59 17.46 -39.46
C SER A 200 -6.42 18.04 -38.66
N LEU A 201 -5.85 19.13 -39.17
CA LEU A 201 -4.72 19.82 -38.54
C LEU A 201 -5.07 21.30 -38.44
N LYS A 202 -4.98 21.88 -37.25
CA LYS A 202 -5.09 23.32 -37.04
C LYS A 202 -3.83 23.81 -36.35
N ALA A 203 -3.39 25.00 -36.71
CA ALA A 203 -2.23 25.61 -36.08
C ALA A 203 -2.39 27.12 -36.00
N ARG A 204 -1.92 27.70 -34.89
CA ARG A 204 -1.93 29.15 -34.69
C ARG A 204 -0.73 29.61 -33.88
N ALA A 205 -0.15 30.72 -34.31
CA ALA A 205 0.82 31.47 -33.53
C ALA A 205 0.10 32.59 -32.76
N THR A 206 0.41 32.74 -31.48
CA THR A 206 -0.24 33.71 -30.59
C THR A 206 0.77 34.34 -29.64
N GLN A 207 0.49 35.56 -29.19
CA GLN A 207 1.29 36.22 -28.17
C GLN A 207 1.05 35.61 -26.78
N CYS A 208 -0.17 35.15 -26.52
CA CYS A 208 -0.57 34.53 -25.25
C CYS A 208 -0.66 33.01 -25.37
N PRO A 209 -0.72 32.26 -24.26
CA PRO A 209 -1.06 30.85 -24.28
C PRO A 209 -2.40 30.65 -24.97
N ALA A 210 -2.38 29.84 -26.03
CA ALA A 210 -3.55 29.45 -26.77
C ALA A 210 -3.71 27.93 -26.75
N ASN A 211 -4.95 27.46 -26.77
CA ASN A 211 -5.31 26.05 -26.80
C ASN A 211 -6.52 25.87 -27.74
N PHE A 212 -6.97 24.63 -27.93
CA PHE A 212 -8.23 24.34 -28.61
C PHE A 212 -9.16 23.60 -27.66
N ASP A 213 -10.42 24.04 -27.54
CA ASP A 213 -11.45 23.40 -26.69
C ASP A 213 -11.88 22.04 -27.25
N ASP A 214 -12.71 21.25 -26.56
CA ASP A 214 -13.13 19.90 -27.01
C ASP A 214 -13.78 19.84 -28.41
N GLN A 215 -14.32 20.97 -28.91
CA GLN A 215 -14.96 21.09 -30.22
C GLN A 215 -13.97 21.59 -31.31
N GLY A 216 -12.72 21.85 -30.93
CA GLY A 216 -11.69 22.40 -31.80
C GLY A 216 -11.85 23.90 -32.04
N GLY A 217 -12.60 24.59 -31.19
CA GLY A 217 -12.66 26.04 -31.09
C GLY A 217 -11.39 26.60 -30.46
N LEU A 218 -10.87 27.69 -31.02
CA LEU A 218 -9.65 28.29 -30.51
C LEU A 218 -9.92 29.03 -29.19
N MET A 219 -9.08 28.74 -28.20
CA MET A 219 -9.04 29.43 -26.93
C MET A 219 -7.75 30.22 -26.77
N GLU A 220 -7.83 31.40 -26.17
CA GLU A 220 -6.68 32.20 -25.74
C GLU A 220 -6.89 32.56 -24.25
N CYS A 221 -5.86 32.36 -23.43
CA CYS A 221 -5.97 32.50 -21.98
C CYS A 221 -7.17 31.70 -21.40
N SER A 222 -7.30 30.45 -21.85
CA SER A 222 -8.36 29.50 -21.46
C SER A 222 -9.80 30.03 -21.65
N SER A 223 -9.99 30.99 -22.56
CA SER A 223 -11.30 31.54 -22.94
C SER A 223 -11.46 31.44 -24.45
N ALA A 224 -12.66 31.12 -24.94
CA ALA A 224 -12.92 31.16 -26.38
C ALA A 224 -12.64 32.57 -26.94
N LEU A 225 -12.07 32.65 -28.14
CA LEU A 225 -11.62 33.93 -28.71
C LEU A 225 -12.79 34.93 -28.87
N ASP A 226 -13.97 34.41 -29.23
CA ASP A 226 -15.23 35.10 -29.44
C ASP A 226 -16.10 35.22 -28.17
N ALA A 227 -15.63 34.75 -27.02
CA ALA A 227 -16.35 34.87 -25.76
C ALA A 227 -16.63 36.33 -25.39
N PRO A 228 -17.81 36.65 -24.82
CA PRO A 228 -18.08 37.96 -24.24
C PRO A 228 -17.02 38.40 -23.24
N ALA A 229 -16.77 39.71 -23.11
CA ALA A 229 -15.73 40.24 -22.22
C ALA A 229 -15.91 39.85 -20.73
N SER A 230 -17.16 39.56 -20.31
CA SER A 230 -17.50 39.03 -18.99
C SER A 230 -16.98 37.61 -18.76
N ASP A 231 -16.92 36.82 -19.84
CA ASP A 231 -16.61 35.39 -19.79
C ASP A 231 -15.11 35.15 -20.04
N LYS A 232 -14.40 36.17 -20.51
CA LYS A 232 -12.94 36.15 -20.66
C LYS A 232 -12.25 36.17 -19.30
N ARG A 233 -11.50 35.10 -19.04
CA ARG A 233 -10.70 34.87 -17.83
C ARG A 233 -9.50 35.81 -17.69
N SER A 234 -9.06 36.45 -18.77
CA SER A 234 -7.97 37.42 -18.77
C SER A 234 -8.42 38.82 -19.20
N THR A 235 -7.59 39.82 -18.89
CA THR A 235 -7.69 41.20 -19.41
C THR A 235 -6.82 41.42 -20.66
N GLY A 236 -5.88 40.52 -20.94
CA GLY A 236 -4.97 40.60 -22.08
C GLY A 236 -3.69 39.79 -21.85
N CYS A 237 -2.71 40.03 -22.72
CA CYS A 237 -1.35 39.49 -22.61
C CYS A 237 -0.40 40.46 -21.92
N ASN A 238 0.45 39.91 -21.07
CA ASN A 238 1.64 40.60 -20.59
C ASN A 238 2.75 40.53 -21.65
N ALA A 239 3.74 41.41 -21.50
CA ALA A 239 4.89 41.46 -22.41
C ALA A 239 5.77 40.20 -22.37
N ASP A 240 5.74 39.47 -21.25
CA ASP A 240 6.45 38.20 -21.06
C ASP A 240 5.72 37.00 -21.70
N GLY A 241 4.58 37.23 -22.35
CA GLY A 241 3.75 36.21 -22.94
C GLY A 241 2.79 35.54 -21.97
N THR A 242 2.70 35.95 -20.71
CA THR A 242 1.70 35.39 -19.77
C THR A 242 0.36 36.09 -19.86
N CYS A 243 -0.72 35.42 -19.46
CA CYS A 243 -2.03 36.04 -19.37
C CYS A 243 -2.18 36.90 -18.11
N ALA A 244 -2.78 38.08 -18.28
CA ALA A 244 -3.23 38.91 -17.16
C ALA A 244 -4.59 38.41 -16.64
N CYS A 245 -4.57 37.33 -15.86
CA CYS A 245 -5.77 36.66 -15.36
C CYS A 245 -6.58 37.51 -14.36
N LYS A 246 -7.91 37.47 -14.46
CA LYS A 246 -8.85 38.07 -13.51
C LYS A 246 -9.23 37.04 -12.44
N ALA A 247 -9.71 37.48 -11.28
CA ALA A 247 -10.35 36.59 -10.33
C ALA A 247 -11.51 35.83 -10.99
N PRO A 248 -11.72 34.53 -10.69
CA PRO A 248 -10.98 33.69 -9.73
C PRO A 248 -9.68 33.04 -10.28
N TYR A 249 -9.22 33.39 -11.48
CA TYR A 249 -8.06 32.79 -12.16
C TYR A 249 -6.73 33.50 -11.90
N ALA A 250 -6.76 34.61 -11.17
CA ALA A 250 -5.55 35.35 -10.78
C ALA A 250 -4.73 34.56 -9.76
N LYS A 251 -3.40 34.74 -9.78
CA LYS A 251 -2.51 34.17 -8.75
C LYS A 251 -2.95 34.67 -7.36
N PRO A 252 -3.13 33.79 -6.36
CA PRO A 252 -3.57 34.21 -5.03
C PRO A 252 -2.43 34.85 -4.22
N VAL A 253 -1.19 34.57 -4.59
CA VAL A 253 0.04 35.10 -3.99
C VAL A 253 1.05 35.47 -5.09
N PRO A 254 2.04 36.35 -4.82
CA PRO A 254 2.97 36.83 -5.84
C PRO A 254 3.81 35.73 -6.50
N ALA A 255 4.16 34.68 -5.75
CA ALA A 255 4.96 33.56 -6.23
C ALA A 255 4.13 32.27 -6.17
N VAL A 256 4.04 31.58 -7.31
CA VAL A 256 3.44 30.25 -7.46
C VAL A 256 4.37 29.40 -8.31
N TYR A 257 4.27 28.07 -8.21
CA TYR A 257 5.03 27.19 -9.09
C TYR A 257 4.63 27.38 -10.57
N SER A 258 5.56 27.09 -11.48
CA SER A 258 5.24 27.04 -12.92
C SER A 258 4.30 25.89 -13.22
N ASP A 259 3.58 25.98 -14.35
CA ASP A 259 2.76 24.91 -14.89
C ASP A 259 1.53 24.55 -14.01
N LEU A 260 1.15 25.44 -13.09
CA LEU A 260 -0.08 25.31 -12.32
C LEU A 260 -1.30 25.85 -13.06
N GLY A 261 -1.15 26.49 -14.23
CA GLY A 261 -2.26 27.02 -15.02
C GLY A 261 -2.64 28.47 -14.72
N PHE A 262 -1.80 29.21 -13.97
CA PHE A 262 -2.00 30.63 -13.71
C PHE A 262 -1.43 31.52 -14.83
N GLU A 263 -0.55 30.98 -15.66
CA GLU A 263 0.02 31.65 -16.82
C GLU A 263 -0.97 31.73 -17.99
N ASP A 264 -1.93 30.81 -18.06
CA ASP A 264 -2.94 30.72 -19.13
C ASP A 264 -4.37 30.90 -18.61
N CYS A 265 -4.57 31.14 -17.31
CA CYS A 265 -5.87 31.25 -16.66
C CYS A 265 -6.72 29.96 -16.74
N SER A 266 -6.09 28.79 -16.88
CA SER A 266 -6.76 27.50 -16.76
C SER A 266 -7.06 27.16 -15.31
N ALA A 267 -6.23 27.64 -14.38
CA ALA A 267 -6.39 27.41 -12.95
C ALA A 267 -7.20 28.50 -12.25
N ARG A 268 -8.01 28.08 -11.28
CA ARG A 268 -8.82 28.99 -10.44
C ARG A 268 -8.58 28.75 -8.96
N VAL A 269 -8.76 29.81 -8.18
CA VAL A 269 -8.73 29.78 -6.72
C VAL A 269 -10.13 30.12 -6.21
N ILE A 270 -10.65 29.23 -5.37
CA ILE A 270 -11.95 29.33 -4.74
C ILE A 270 -11.70 29.54 -3.25
N GLU A 271 -12.26 30.61 -2.69
CA GLU A 271 -12.24 30.82 -1.25
C GLU A 271 -13.18 29.82 -0.57
N ALA A 272 -12.59 28.85 0.12
CA ALA A 272 -13.28 27.85 0.91
C ALA A 272 -13.52 28.36 2.34
N SER A 273 -14.32 29.42 2.47
CA SER A 273 -14.85 29.87 3.75
C SER A 273 -16.13 29.10 4.07
N GLY A 274 -16.17 28.43 5.23
CA GLY A 274 -17.42 27.85 5.74
C GLY A 274 -18.49 28.93 5.96
N SER A 275 -19.76 28.60 5.78
CA SER A 275 -20.85 29.47 6.23
C SER A 275 -20.74 29.61 7.75
N PRO A 276 -20.62 30.84 8.30
CA PRO A 276 -20.34 31.02 9.71
C PRO A 276 -21.62 30.83 10.51
N GLN A 277 -22.00 29.60 10.90
CA GLN A 277 -22.98 29.41 12.00
C GLN A 277 -23.22 28.03 12.66
N SER A 278 -22.38 27.01 12.50
CA SER A 278 -22.47 25.84 13.42
C SER A 278 -21.14 25.13 13.61
N VAL A 279 -21.08 24.29 14.63
CA VAL A 279 -19.97 23.38 14.96
C VAL A 279 -19.71 22.35 13.84
N ASP A 280 -20.54 22.37 12.78
CA ASP A 280 -20.46 21.60 11.53
C ASP A 280 -20.10 22.47 10.31
N ALA A 281 -19.37 23.58 10.50
CA ALA A 281 -19.01 24.47 9.38
C ALA A 281 -17.90 23.87 8.50
N PHE A 282 -18.20 22.81 7.77
CA PHE A 282 -17.36 22.28 6.70
C PHE A 282 -17.64 23.00 5.38
N TYR A 283 -16.59 23.17 4.57
CA TYR A 283 -16.77 23.61 3.19
C TYR A 283 -17.24 22.42 2.36
N TYR A 284 -18.26 22.63 1.54
CA TYR A 284 -18.85 21.61 0.70
C TYR A 284 -19.20 22.19 -0.66
N LYS A 285 -18.71 21.54 -1.73
CA LYS A 285 -19.02 21.96 -3.09
C LYS A 285 -19.12 20.75 -4.02
N GLN A 286 -20.25 20.64 -4.71
CA GLN A 286 -20.53 19.60 -5.71
C GLN A 286 -20.50 20.15 -7.13
N HIS A 287 -20.46 19.24 -8.09
CA HIS A 287 -20.48 19.50 -9.53
C HIS A 287 -19.34 20.40 -9.98
N GLU A 288 -18.22 20.33 -9.27
CA GLU A 288 -17.03 21.07 -9.65
C GLU A 288 -16.43 20.41 -10.88
N ARG A 289 -16.17 21.20 -11.91
CA ARG A 289 -15.66 20.71 -13.19
C ARG A 289 -14.14 20.86 -13.26
N LEU A 290 -13.47 19.80 -13.67
CA LEU A 290 -12.02 19.73 -13.88
C LEU A 290 -11.75 19.30 -15.31
N THR A 291 -11.19 20.19 -16.14
CA THR A 291 -10.76 19.84 -17.50
C THR A 291 -9.38 19.16 -17.47
N PRO A 292 -8.98 18.43 -18.53
CA PRO A 292 -7.67 17.79 -18.57
C PRO A 292 -6.53 18.76 -18.23
N LYS A 293 -5.60 18.32 -17.38
CA LYS A 293 -4.43 19.07 -16.86
C LYS A 293 -4.74 20.36 -16.10
N ALA A 294 -6.01 20.73 -15.93
CA ALA A 294 -6.36 21.95 -15.21
C ALA A 294 -6.30 21.73 -13.70
N TRP A 295 -6.11 22.84 -12.99
CA TRP A 295 -6.09 22.89 -11.53
C TRP A 295 -7.28 23.68 -10.98
N ASN A 296 -7.90 23.14 -9.95
CA ASN A 296 -8.82 23.89 -9.09
C ASN A 296 -8.22 23.96 -7.68
N PHE A 297 -8.04 25.18 -7.17
CA PHE A 297 -7.50 25.42 -5.83
C PHE A 297 -8.59 25.90 -4.88
N TYR A 298 -8.55 25.42 -3.65
CA TYR A 298 -9.44 25.82 -2.56
C TYR A 298 -8.59 26.42 -1.44
N ALA A 299 -8.74 27.73 -1.23
CA ALA A 299 -8.04 28.46 -0.18
C ALA A 299 -8.86 28.42 1.12
N PHE A 300 -8.27 27.97 2.22
CA PHE A 300 -8.93 27.91 3.52
C PHE A 300 -7.98 28.32 4.65
N ASN A 301 -8.53 28.86 5.74
CA ASN A 301 -7.74 29.31 6.88
C ASN A 301 -7.79 28.30 8.04
N VAL A 302 -6.60 27.95 8.55
CA VAL A 302 -6.38 27.14 9.74
C VAL A 302 -6.04 28.06 10.91
N THR A 303 -6.75 27.89 12.01
CA THR A 303 -6.66 28.68 13.24
C THR A 303 -6.04 27.85 14.38
N PRO A 304 -5.62 28.47 15.50
CA PRO A 304 -5.14 27.72 16.67
C PRO A 304 -6.19 26.75 17.26
N ASP A 305 -7.47 26.98 16.97
CA ASP A 305 -8.59 26.15 17.43
C ASP A 305 -8.80 24.91 16.55
N ASP A 306 -8.22 24.87 15.35
CA ASP A 306 -8.25 23.71 14.46
C ASP A 306 -7.11 22.74 14.84
N PHE A 307 -7.44 21.50 15.22
CA PHE A 307 -6.47 20.45 15.53
C PHE A 307 -6.21 19.52 14.35
N GLN A 308 -7.26 19.15 13.60
CA GLN A 308 -7.16 18.26 12.45
C GLN A 308 -7.89 18.88 11.26
N ILE A 309 -7.32 18.71 10.08
CA ILE A 309 -7.90 19.11 8.81
C ILE A 309 -8.07 17.85 7.96
N VAL A 310 -9.25 17.71 7.37
CA VAL A 310 -9.56 16.62 6.43
C VAL A 310 -10.08 17.22 5.14
N VAL A 311 -9.36 16.97 4.05
CA VAL A 311 -9.75 17.35 2.70
C VAL A 311 -10.11 16.09 1.94
N ASN A 312 -11.38 15.96 1.53
CA ASN A 312 -11.85 14.84 0.74
C ASN A 312 -12.33 15.32 -0.63
N VAL A 313 -11.97 14.58 -1.68
CA VAL A 313 -12.44 14.77 -3.05
C VAL A 313 -13.05 13.46 -3.52
N ALA A 314 -14.34 13.47 -3.78
CA ALA A 314 -15.06 12.35 -4.35
C ALA A 314 -15.43 12.68 -5.80
N GLY A 315 -15.03 11.85 -6.75
CA GLY A 315 -15.45 12.04 -8.13
C GLY A 315 -16.95 11.72 -8.28
N GLU A 316 -17.62 12.41 -9.19
CA GLU A 316 -19.04 12.17 -9.46
C GLU A 316 -19.16 11.22 -10.65
N PRO A 317 -19.95 10.13 -10.55
CA PRO A 317 -20.08 9.15 -11.62
C PRO A 317 -20.67 9.81 -12.86
N THR A 318 -19.83 9.97 -13.88
CA THR A 318 -20.23 10.34 -15.24
C THR A 318 -19.71 9.26 -16.19
N PRO A 319 -20.37 8.99 -17.34
CA PRO A 319 -19.87 8.05 -18.35
C PRO A 319 -18.44 8.35 -18.79
N GLU A 320 -18.02 9.60 -18.64
CA GLU A 320 -16.68 10.05 -18.93
C GLU A 320 -15.71 9.69 -17.78
N CYS A 321 -16.10 9.68 -16.52
CA CYS A 321 -15.20 9.52 -15.37
C CYS A 321 -15.42 8.20 -14.59
N ASP A 322 -15.80 7.14 -15.29
CA ASP A 322 -16.08 5.82 -14.71
C ASP A 322 -14.88 5.15 -13.98
N ASN A 323 -13.64 5.65 -14.12
CA ASN A 323 -12.47 5.18 -13.37
C ASN A 323 -11.78 6.36 -12.66
N PHE A 324 -11.71 6.35 -11.33
CA PHE A 324 -11.21 7.48 -10.51
C PHE A 324 -9.68 7.61 -10.43
N GLN A 325 -8.91 6.87 -11.24
CA GLN A 325 -7.45 6.91 -11.32
C GLN A 325 -6.87 8.21 -11.92
N TYR A 326 -7.70 9.23 -12.08
CA TYR A 326 -7.48 10.34 -13.02
C TYR A 326 -7.53 11.73 -12.38
N MET A 327 -7.53 11.81 -11.04
CA MET A 327 -7.49 13.07 -10.33
C MET A 327 -6.40 13.02 -9.28
N GLY A 328 -5.67 14.11 -9.08
CA GLY A 328 -4.71 14.25 -7.99
C GLY A 328 -5.19 15.27 -6.96
N LEU A 329 -4.88 15.02 -5.68
CA LEU A 329 -5.18 15.92 -4.57
C LEU A 329 -3.89 16.24 -3.80
N TYR A 330 -3.64 17.53 -3.56
CA TYR A 330 -2.44 18.02 -2.88
C TYR A 330 -2.77 19.20 -1.97
N VAL A 331 -2.12 19.32 -0.81
CA VAL A 331 -2.32 20.46 0.10
C VAL A 331 -0.99 21.13 0.42
N LYS A 332 -0.97 22.47 0.45
CA LYS A 332 0.21 23.27 0.80
C LYS A 332 -0.14 24.53 1.58
N TYR A 333 0.71 24.89 2.54
CA TYR A 333 0.64 26.12 3.31
C TYR A 333 1.15 27.33 2.52
N GLY A 334 0.43 28.44 2.62
CA GLY A 334 0.84 29.78 2.17
C GLY A 334 0.82 30.01 0.66
N GLN A 335 0.75 28.97 -0.16
CA GLN A 335 0.64 29.08 -1.62
C GLN A 335 -0.01 27.82 -2.24
N PRO A 336 -0.54 27.89 -3.47
CA PRO A 336 -1.06 26.75 -4.21
C PRO A 336 -0.07 25.57 -4.31
N ALA A 337 -0.57 24.37 -4.06
CA ALA A 337 0.21 23.14 -4.18
C ALA A 337 0.46 22.77 -5.65
N GLY A 338 1.59 22.12 -5.94
CA GLY A 338 1.85 21.47 -7.23
C GLY A 338 2.09 19.98 -7.04
N ALA A 339 2.11 19.23 -8.15
CA ALA A 339 2.23 17.77 -8.12
C ALA A 339 3.67 17.24 -7.96
N ARG A 340 4.71 18.07 -8.17
CA ARG A 340 6.10 17.61 -8.09
C ARG A 340 6.57 17.48 -6.64
N PHE A 341 7.59 16.66 -6.42
CA PHE A 341 8.28 16.56 -5.14
C PHE A 341 8.70 17.97 -4.65
N ASN A 342 8.41 18.29 -3.39
CA ASN A 342 8.55 19.62 -2.74
C ASN A 342 7.51 20.70 -3.12
N GLN A 343 6.55 20.41 -4.00
CA GLN A 343 5.49 21.37 -4.35
C GLN A 343 4.22 21.22 -3.52
N TYR A 344 4.17 20.27 -2.59
CA TYR A 344 3.09 20.05 -1.64
C TYR A 344 3.66 19.80 -0.24
N ASP A 345 2.82 19.94 0.78
CA ASP A 345 3.15 19.56 2.16
C ASP A 345 2.49 18.22 2.51
N PHE A 346 1.23 18.02 2.08
CA PHE A 346 0.49 16.78 2.25
C PHE A 346 -0.12 16.29 0.93
N ARG A 347 -0.19 14.97 0.80
CA ARG A 347 -0.88 14.22 -0.27
C ARG A 347 -1.51 12.96 0.37
N PRO A 348 -2.43 12.24 -0.30
CA PRO A 348 -3.00 11.02 0.26
C PRO A 348 -1.89 10.03 0.65
N GLU A 349 -1.98 9.41 1.83
CA GLU A 349 -0.84 8.70 2.44
C GLU A 349 -0.43 7.41 1.70
N TRP A 350 -1.23 6.86 0.79
CA TRP A 350 -0.89 5.65 0.02
C TRP A 350 -1.48 5.68 -1.40
N ASP A 351 -0.61 5.51 -2.41
CA ASP A 351 -0.87 5.47 -3.87
C ASP A 351 -1.71 4.25 -4.35
N TYR A 352 -2.39 3.53 -3.44
CA TYR A 352 -3.35 2.51 -3.84
C TYR A 352 -4.70 3.19 -4.07
N TYR A 353 -4.85 3.79 -5.27
CA TYR A 353 -6.15 3.90 -5.89
C TYR A 353 -6.75 2.50 -5.87
N LYS A 354 -7.56 2.17 -4.87
CA LYS A 354 -8.49 1.07 -5.05
C LYS A 354 -9.40 1.52 -6.19
N GLU A 355 -9.50 0.69 -7.21
CA GLU A 355 -10.35 0.96 -8.37
C GLU A 355 -11.82 1.21 -7.98
N ASP A 356 -12.20 0.92 -6.73
CA ASP A 356 -13.57 0.92 -6.23
C ASP A 356 -13.97 2.11 -5.32
N ASP A 357 -13.04 2.84 -4.66
CA ASP A 357 -13.44 3.75 -3.56
C ASP A 357 -13.89 5.16 -4.02
N GLY A 358 -13.57 5.57 -5.25
CA GLY A 358 -14.11 6.80 -5.88
C GLY A 358 -13.77 8.14 -5.21
N ASP A 359 -13.01 8.11 -4.11
CA ASP A 359 -12.62 9.28 -3.34
C ASP A 359 -11.13 9.31 -2.98
N MET A 360 -10.64 10.51 -2.67
CA MET A 360 -9.29 10.78 -2.20
C MET A 360 -9.38 11.62 -0.95
N GLU A 361 -8.65 11.23 0.09
CA GLU A 361 -8.61 11.95 1.36
C GLU A 361 -7.17 12.33 1.75
N ILE A 362 -7.04 13.54 2.28
CA ILE A 362 -5.86 14.00 3.01
C ILE A 362 -6.30 14.41 4.40
N ALA A 363 -5.85 13.65 5.40
CA ALA A 363 -6.00 13.97 6.81
C ALA A 363 -4.64 14.33 7.44
N PHE A 364 -4.57 15.50 8.07
CA PHE A 364 -3.39 15.96 8.78
C PHE A 364 -3.78 16.75 10.03
N ASP A 365 -2.98 16.62 11.09
CA ASP A 365 -3.28 17.19 12.39
C ASP A 365 -2.06 17.91 12.99
N ALA A 366 -2.28 18.58 14.12
CA ALA A 366 -1.29 19.39 14.82
C ALA A 366 -0.07 18.59 15.33
N SER A 367 -0.12 17.25 15.34
CA SER A 367 1.03 16.41 15.67
C SER A 367 1.95 16.18 14.46
N LYS A 368 1.47 16.37 13.22
CA LYS A 368 2.28 16.19 12.01
C LYS A 368 3.21 17.38 11.78
N GLN A 369 4.46 17.07 11.40
CA GLN A 369 5.44 18.09 11.02
C GLN A 369 4.93 18.89 9.81
N GLY A 370 4.94 20.22 9.90
CA GLY A 370 4.45 21.12 8.84
C GLY A 370 3.04 21.68 9.10
N PHE A 371 2.31 21.15 10.09
CA PHE A 371 1.06 21.77 10.54
C PHE A 371 1.31 23.15 11.13
N GLN A 372 0.56 24.15 10.68
CA GLN A 372 0.68 25.53 11.14
C GLN A 372 -0.57 26.35 10.82
N THR A 373 -0.79 27.41 11.59
CA THR A 373 -1.90 28.34 11.40
C THR A 373 -1.66 29.29 10.23
N GLY A 374 -2.73 29.63 9.51
CA GLY A 374 -2.70 30.56 8.36
C GLY A 374 -3.46 29.98 7.17
N THR A 375 -3.18 30.51 5.98
CA THR A 375 -3.87 30.12 4.75
C THR A 375 -3.24 28.88 4.13
N TRP A 376 -4.08 27.91 3.83
CA TRP A 376 -3.73 26.67 3.14
C TRP A 376 -4.47 26.59 1.80
N TYR A 377 -3.89 25.87 0.86
CA TYR A 377 -4.46 25.63 -0.46
C TYR A 377 -4.54 24.13 -0.71
N ALA A 378 -5.76 23.62 -0.92
CA ALA A 378 -5.98 22.29 -1.48
C ALA A 378 -6.10 22.41 -3.00
N GLY A 379 -5.22 21.75 -3.74
CA GLY A 379 -5.19 21.69 -5.20
C GLY A 379 -5.71 20.35 -5.70
N VAL A 380 -6.74 20.40 -6.55
CA VAL A 380 -7.26 19.26 -7.30
C VAL A 380 -6.83 19.40 -8.75
N VAL A 381 -6.17 18.38 -9.30
CA VAL A 381 -5.65 18.38 -10.67
C VAL A 381 -6.24 17.25 -11.48
N GLY A 382 -6.65 17.55 -12.71
CA GLY A 382 -7.17 16.55 -13.66
C GLY A 382 -6.04 15.82 -14.36
N ASP A 383 -6.33 14.61 -14.82
CA ASP A 383 -5.44 13.83 -15.68
C ASP A 383 -5.25 14.45 -17.08
N ASP A 384 -4.59 13.69 -17.94
CA ASP A 384 -4.35 14.03 -19.33
C ASP A 384 -5.55 13.77 -20.26
N TYR A 385 -6.63 13.13 -19.79
CA TYR A 385 -7.56 12.42 -20.67
C TYR A 385 -8.97 13.00 -20.68
N LYS A 386 -9.55 13.36 -19.54
CA LYS A 386 -10.99 13.64 -19.48
C LYS A 386 -11.37 14.82 -18.61
N THR A 387 -12.51 15.42 -18.96
CA THR A 387 -13.16 16.37 -18.07
C THR A 387 -13.97 15.60 -17.05
N CYS A 388 -13.73 15.84 -15.76
CA CYS A 388 -14.45 15.20 -14.66
C CYS A 388 -15.20 16.18 -13.78
N ASN A 389 -16.33 15.69 -13.26
CA ASN A 389 -17.05 16.36 -12.19
C ASN A 389 -16.66 15.71 -10.86
N TYR A 390 -16.57 16.52 -9.81
CA TYR A 390 -16.25 16.04 -8.48
C TYR A 390 -16.93 16.89 -7.41
N THR A 391 -17.02 16.30 -6.22
CA THR A 391 -17.38 16.94 -4.97
C THR A 391 -16.11 17.11 -4.14
N VAL A 392 -15.95 18.26 -3.49
CA VAL A 392 -14.88 18.52 -2.52
C VAL A 392 -15.47 18.89 -1.18
N THR A 393 -14.85 18.37 -0.12
CA THR A 393 -15.15 18.74 1.25
C THR A 393 -13.87 19.12 1.99
N ILE A 394 -13.94 20.16 2.81
CA ILE A 394 -12.85 20.57 3.70
C ILE A 394 -13.43 20.71 5.09
N ASN A 395 -13.04 19.78 5.96
CA ASN A 395 -13.44 19.72 7.34
C ASN A 395 -12.28 20.18 8.23
N LYS A 396 -12.62 20.90 9.30
CA LYS A 396 -11.67 21.33 10.32
C LYS A 396 -12.22 20.94 11.68
N TYR A 397 -11.45 20.18 12.43
CA TYR A 397 -11.89 19.59 13.68
C TYR A 397 -11.05 20.08 14.85
N ALA A 398 -11.70 20.29 15.98
CA ALA A 398 -11.03 20.62 17.24
C ALA A 398 -10.36 19.40 17.90
N CYS A 399 -10.79 18.18 17.58
CA CYS A 399 -10.21 16.92 18.05
C CYS A 399 -10.13 15.95 16.87
N PRO A 400 -9.43 14.80 16.99
CA PRO A 400 -9.48 13.75 15.98
C PRO A 400 -10.93 13.44 15.56
N MET A 401 -11.28 13.72 14.31
CA MET A 401 -12.62 13.63 13.68
C MET A 401 -13.76 14.19 14.53
N ASN A 402 -13.49 15.17 15.40
CA ASN A 402 -14.41 15.64 16.43
C ASN A 402 -15.07 14.50 17.24
N CYS A 403 -14.29 13.47 17.52
CA CYS A 403 -14.69 12.26 18.22
C CYS A 403 -15.84 11.50 17.52
N ASN A 404 -16.02 11.69 16.20
CA ASN A 404 -17.10 11.13 15.38
C ASN A 404 -18.52 11.29 15.97
N GLY A 405 -18.72 12.28 16.86
CA GLY A 405 -19.96 12.44 17.62
C GLY A 405 -20.19 11.43 18.76
N HIS A 406 -19.25 10.51 18.98
CA HIS A 406 -19.30 9.43 19.96
C HIS A 406 -18.36 9.67 21.16
N GLY A 407 -17.98 10.91 21.42
CA GLY A 407 -17.15 11.26 22.57
C GLY A 407 -17.16 12.74 22.89
N THR A 408 -16.52 13.09 24.00
CA THR A 408 -16.27 14.47 24.41
C THR A 408 -14.84 14.87 24.06
N CYS A 409 -14.69 15.96 23.30
CA CYS A 409 -13.39 16.49 22.91
C CYS A 409 -12.72 17.22 24.09
N ASN A 410 -11.57 16.72 24.54
CA ASN A 410 -10.74 17.43 25.50
C ASN A 410 -9.78 18.37 24.77
N THR A 411 -10.04 19.67 24.91
CA THR A 411 -9.26 20.74 24.26
C THR A 411 -8.11 21.29 25.11
N LEU A 412 -7.88 20.73 26.31
CA LEU A 412 -6.83 21.20 27.22
C LEU A 412 -5.46 20.63 26.83
N GLY A 413 -4.62 21.46 26.20
CA GLY A 413 -3.23 21.14 25.85
C GLY A 413 -3.00 20.96 24.34
N ALA A 414 -1.76 20.62 23.96
CA ALA A 414 -1.37 20.45 22.56
C ALA A 414 -1.83 19.10 21.95
N ASN A 415 -1.93 18.05 22.77
CA ASN A 415 -2.49 16.77 22.36
C ASN A 415 -3.99 16.76 22.68
N ARG A 416 -4.81 17.10 21.69
CA ARG A 416 -6.27 17.05 21.84
C ARG A 416 -6.70 15.59 21.75
N THR A 417 -7.51 15.14 22.71
CA THR A 417 -7.90 13.73 22.83
C THR A 417 -9.41 13.60 22.97
N CYS A 418 -9.96 12.50 22.47
CA CYS A 418 -11.36 12.17 22.64
C CYS A 418 -11.58 11.26 23.85
N GLU A 419 -12.52 11.65 24.72
CA GLU A 419 -13.08 10.77 25.74
C GLU A 419 -14.34 10.11 25.20
N CYS A 420 -14.23 8.85 24.79
CA CYS A 420 -15.33 8.16 24.10
C CYS A 420 -16.48 7.79 25.04
N HIS A 421 -17.70 7.87 24.52
CA HIS A 421 -18.89 7.35 25.19
C HIS A 421 -18.78 5.82 25.35
N PRO A 422 -19.48 5.22 26.33
CA PRO A 422 -19.47 3.77 26.52
C PRO A 422 -19.81 3.00 25.23
N GLY A 423 -19.02 1.98 24.91
CA GLY A 423 -19.15 1.18 23.69
C GLY A 423 -18.34 1.70 22.49
N TYR A 424 -17.88 2.97 22.52
CA TYR A 424 -17.06 3.58 21.48
C TYR A 424 -15.62 3.75 21.92
N PHE A 425 -14.69 3.75 20.97
CA PHE A 425 -13.26 3.82 21.24
C PHE A 425 -12.41 4.18 20.02
N GLY A 426 -11.10 4.27 20.24
CA GLY A 426 -10.14 4.80 19.28
C GLY A 426 -9.76 6.23 19.61
N SER A 427 -8.75 6.76 18.92
CA SER A 427 -8.32 8.15 19.11
C SER A 427 -9.42 9.17 18.78
N ASP A 428 -10.39 8.77 17.97
CA ASP A 428 -11.49 9.57 17.45
C ASP A 428 -12.87 8.96 17.73
N CYS A 429 -12.99 7.91 18.55
CA CYS A 429 -14.25 7.24 18.87
C CYS A 429 -15.03 6.68 17.66
N SER A 430 -14.38 6.45 16.52
CA SER A 430 -15.01 5.85 15.32
C SER A 430 -15.31 4.37 15.47
N MET A 431 -14.59 3.67 16.35
CA MET A 431 -14.72 2.23 16.52
C MET A 431 -15.76 1.91 17.58
N GLU A 432 -16.60 0.91 17.32
CA GLU A 432 -17.67 0.46 18.22
C GLU A 432 -17.45 -1.01 18.58
N ALA A 433 -17.60 -1.35 19.86
CA ALA A 433 -17.56 -2.72 20.35
C ALA A 433 -18.96 -3.16 20.80
N ALA A 434 -19.50 -4.18 20.13
CA ALA A 434 -20.78 -4.75 20.50
C ALA A 434 -20.66 -5.57 21.80
N ALA A 435 -21.54 -5.32 22.78
CA ALA A 435 -21.56 -6.09 24.02
C ALA A 435 -22.09 -7.52 23.77
N LEU A 436 -21.30 -8.52 24.16
CA LEU A 436 -21.70 -9.93 24.13
C LEU A 436 -22.48 -10.31 25.39
N GLN A 437 -23.25 -11.38 25.29
CA GLN A 437 -23.91 -12.04 26.42
C GLN A 437 -23.52 -13.52 26.42
N TYR A 438 -23.41 -14.12 27.61
CA TYR A 438 -23.15 -15.56 27.70
C TYR A 438 -24.27 -16.35 27.02
N ASP A 439 -23.85 -17.34 26.23
CA ASP A 439 -24.70 -18.30 25.52
C ASP A 439 -25.66 -17.71 24.48
N LEU A 440 -25.49 -16.42 24.14
CA LEU A 440 -26.23 -15.75 23.08
C LEU A 440 -25.32 -15.55 21.85
N PRO A 441 -25.54 -16.28 20.74
CA PRO A 441 -24.74 -16.11 19.54
C PRO A 441 -25.02 -14.76 18.86
N VAL A 442 -23.97 -14.13 18.37
CA VAL A 442 -24.01 -12.96 17.48
C VAL A 442 -23.60 -13.40 16.09
N SER A 443 -24.41 -13.06 15.08
CA SER A 443 -24.10 -13.38 13.69
C SER A 443 -24.16 -12.14 12.80
N LYS A 444 -23.25 -12.08 11.83
CA LYS A 444 -23.20 -11.04 10.80
C LYS A 444 -23.24 -11.69 9.42
N PRO A 445 -24.09 -11.20 8.50
CA PRO A 445 -24.11 -11.71 7.13
C PRO A 445 -22.82 -11.33 6.37
N GLU A 446 -22.61 -11.95 5.19
CA GLU A 446 -21.43 -11.69 4.35
C GLU A 446 -21.32 -10.22 3.96
N THR A 447 -20.30 -9.54 4.48
CA THR A 447 -20.01 -8.12 4.22
C THR A 447 -18.51 -7.88 4.17
N GLN A 448 -18.08 -6.81 3.51
CA GLN A 448 -16.69 -6.37 3.55
C GLN A 448 -16.44 -5.57 4.82
N PHE A 449 -15.46 -5.99 5.60
CA PHE A 449 -14.97 -5.28 6.78
C PHE A 449 -13.53 -5.73 7.06
N GLU A 450 -12.82 -5.00 7.91
CA GLU A 450 -11.51 -5.41 8.41
C GLU A 450 -11.61 -5.93 9.84
N TYR A 451 -12.25 -5.19 10.74
CA TYR A 451 -12.47 -5.60 12.13
C TYR A 451 -13.94 -5.42 12.50
N ASP A 452 -14.48 -6.39 13.24
CA ASP A 452 -15.67 -6.21 14.07
C ASP A 452 -15.27 -6.49 15.52
N TYR A 453 -15.56 -5.55 16.42
CA TYR A 453 -15.12 -5.61 17.81
C TYR A 453 -16.27 -5.96 18.76
N PHE A 454 -15.91 -6.64 19.84
CA PHE A 454 -16.84 -7.16 20.81
C PHE A 454 -16.29 -6.98 22.23
N GLU A 455 -17.18 -6.67 23.17
CA GLU A 455 -16.86 -6.66 24.60
C GLU A 455 -17.47 -7.90 25.26
N LEU A 456 -16.65 -8.66 25.98
CA LEU A 456 -17.12 -9.84 26.71
C LEU A 456 -17.94 -9.41 27.93
N PRO A 457 -18.87 -10.27 28.41
CA PRO A 457 -19.51 -10.03 29.70
C PRO A 457 -18.50 -9.88 30.84
N PRO A 458 -18.79 -9.08 31.88
CA PRO A 458 -17.87 -8.87 32.99
C PRO A 458 -17.47 -10.17 33.70
N ILE A 459 -16.16 -10.36 33.92
CA ILE A 459 -15.65 -11.47 34.74
C ILE A 459 -15.83 -11.12 36.22
N THR A 460 -16.71 -11.83 36.91
CA THR A 460 -17.05 -11.54 38.32
C THR A 460 -16.02 -12.11 39.29
N GLN A 461 -15.99 -11.60 40.53
CA GLN A 461 -15.13 -12.15 41.59
C GLN A 461 -15.48 -13.61 41.94
N ASP A 462 -16.75 -13.98 41.81
CA ASP A 462 -17.22 -15.35 42.05
C ASP A 462 -16.65 -16.30 40.98
N MET A 463 -16.59 -15.89 39.72
CA MET A 463 -15.96 -16.66 38.65
C MET A 463 -14.47 -16.92 38.89
N LEU A 464 -13.76 -15.95 39.48
CA LEU A 464 -12.32 -16.09 39.78
C LEU A 464 -12.02 -16.95 41.00
N SER A 465 -12.98 -17.09 41.92
CA SER A 465 -12.81 -17.86 43.16
C SER A 465 -13.21 -19.34 43.01
N HIS A 466 -13.78 -19.71 41.86
CA HIS A 466 -14.27 -21.06 41.56
C HIS A 466 -13.71 -21.56 40.22
N ASN A 467 -13.94 -22.84 39.89
CA ASN A 467 -13.45 -23.42 38.63
C ASN A 467 -14.38 -23.07 37.47
N VAL A 468 -14.30 -21.82 37.00
CA VAL A 468 -15.03 -21.33 35.83
C VAL A 468 -14.10 -21.15 34.64
N GLU A 469 -14.48 -21.75 33.52
CA GLU A 469 -13.84 -21.58 32.21
C GLU A 469 -14.71 -20.70 31.31
N VAL A 470 -14.07 -19.87 30.50
CA VAL A 470 -14.74 -19.07 29.48
C VAL A 470 -14.25 -19.50 28.10
N SER A 471 -15.18 -19.85 27.22
CA SER A 471 -14.89 -20.28 25.85
C SER A 471 -15.50 -19.30 24.86
N ILE A 472 -14.69 -18.80 23.93
CA ILE A 472 -15.10 -17.90 22.87
C ILE A 472 -15.04 -18.67 21.56
N LYS A 473 -16.18 -18.90 20.93
CA LYS A 473 -16.33 -19.72 19.73
C LYS A 473 -16.66 -18.85 18.54
N ALA A 474 -15.91 -19.00 17.45
CA ALA A 474 -16.14 -18.26 16.22
C ALA A 474 -16.15 -19.18 15.00
N SER A 475 -16.98 -18.88 14.01
CA SER A 475 -16.92 -19.45 12.67
C SER A 475 -17.15 -18.36 11.64
N TYR A 476 -16.67 -18.56 10.41
CA TYR A 476 -16.91 -17.64 9.31
C TYR A 476 -17.56 -18.34 8.12
N SER A 477 -18.36 -17.61 7.34
CA SER A 477 -18.92 -18.05 6.06
C SER A 477 -18.44 -17.13 4.95
N SER A 478 -18.18 -17.66 3.76
CA SER A 478 -17.94 -16.82 2.59
C SER A 478 -18.24 -17.57 1.30
N SER A 479 -18.88 -16.88 0.36
CA SER A 479 -19.09 -17.34 -1.01
C SER A 479 -17.89 -17.11 -1.93
N ALA A 480 -16.94 -16.24 -1.55
CA ALA A 480 -15.83 -15.79 -2.39
C ALA A 480 -14.43 -16.09 -1.81
N TYR A 481 -14.33 -16.49 -0.54
CA TYR A 481 -13.06 -16.80 0.12
C TYR A 481 -12.49 -18.12 -0.40
N SER A 482 -11.49 -18.02 -1.27
CA SER A 482 -10.79 -19.19 -1.82
C SER A 482 -9.94 -19.88 -0.75
N TYR A 483 -9.95 -21.21 -0.73
CA TYR A 483 -9.08 -22.01 0.16
C TYR A 483 -7.57 -21.82 -0.13
N TYR A 484 -7.22 -21.20 -1.25
CA TYR A 484 -5.85 -20.84 -1.61
C TYR A 484 -5.41 -19.47 -1.06
N ALA A 485 -6.27 -18.75 -0.35
CA ALA A 485 -5.89 -17.50 0.29
C ALA A 485 -4.78 -17.76 1.32
N ALA A 486 -3.67 -17.02 1.21
CA ALA A 486 -2.55 -17.16 2.13
C ALA A 486 -2.83 -16.58 3.53
N ALA A 487 -3.91 -15.80 3.67
CA ALA A 487 -4.38 -15.23 4.93
C ALA A 487 -5.80 -15.71 5.21
N HIS A 488 -6.13 -15.94 6.47
CA HIS A 488 -7.42 -16.43 6.96
C HIS A 488 -8.02 -15.44 7.97
N PRO A 489 -9.35 -15.38 8.14
CA PRO A 489 -9.94 -14.57 9.20
C PRO A 489 -9.48 -15.06 10.58
N GLU A 490 -9.42 -14.18 11.56
CA GLU A 490 -8.87 -14.48 12.87
C GLU A 490 -9.80 -14.01 13.98
N LEU A 491 -9.97 -14.84 15.01
CA LEU A 491 -10.55 -14.44 16.29
C LEU A 491 -9.40 -13.97 17.17
N LEU A 492 -9.44 -12.71 17.57
CA LEU A 492 -8.45 -12.08 18.42
C LEU A 492 -9.08 -11.73 19.77
N LEU A 493 -8.32 -11.85 20.85
CA LEU A 493 -8.80 -11.55 22.20
C LEU A 493 -7.70 -10.80 22.97
N SER A 494 -8.07 -9.73 23.66
CA SER A 494 -7.17 -8.99 24.54
C SER A 494 -7.79 -8.73 25.90
N LYS A 495 -6.94 -8.75 26.93
CA LYS A 495 -7.24 -8.20 28.24
C LYS A 495 -6.61 -6.81 28.35
N GLY A 496 -7.38 -5.81 28.75
CA GLY A 496 -6.81 -4.49 28.99
C GLY A 496 -7.79 -3.50 29.61
N ASP A 497 -7.42 -2.22 29.52
CA ASP A 497 -8.27 -1.11 29.94
C ASP A 497 -9.28 -0.72 28.86
N VAL A 498 -10.04 0.35 29.10
CA VAL A 498 -11.03 0.89 28.16
C VAL A 498 -10.44 1.28 26.80
N SER A 499 -9.11 1.42 26.66
CA SER A 499 -8.43 1.83 25.43
C SER A 499 -7.74 0.68 24.69
N THR A 500 -7.65 -0.51 25.29
CA THR A 500 -6.93 -1.66 24.73
C THR A 500 -7.84 -2.51 23.85
N PHE A 501 -7.46 -2.72 22.59
CA PHE A 501 -8.21 -3.53 21.64
C PHE A 501 -7.30 -4.53 20.92
N PRO A 502 -7.79 -5.75 20.67
CA PRO A 502 -7.03 -6.73 19.91
C PRO A 502 -6.87 -6.28 18.46
N SER A 503 -5.65 -6.37 17.95
CA SER A 503 -5.30 -6.21 16.54
C SER A 503 -4.39 -7.36 16.11
N ALA A 504 -4.21 -7.53 14.80
CA ALA A 504 -3.33 -8.58 14.28
C ALA A 504 -1.89 -8.51 14.88
N GLY A 505 -1.39 -7.30 15.17
CA GLY A 505 -0.08 -7.09 15.78
C GLY A 505 -0.05 -6.98 17.30
N ASN A 506 -1.20 -6.86 17.97
CA ASN A 506 -1.29 -6.70 19.42
C ASN A 506 -2.54 -7.41 19.96
N HIS A 507 -2.35 -8.60 20.55
CA HIS A 507 -3.40 -9.40 21.14
C HIS A 507 -2.85 -10.25 22.30
N THR A 508 -3.73 -10.68 23.21
CA THR A 508 -3.37 -11.66 24.26
C THR A 508 -3.52 -13.09 23.76
N TYR A 509 -4.61 -13.38 23.05
CA TYR A 509 -4.89 -14.68 22.44
C TYR A 509 -5.36 -14.48 21.00
N ARG A 510 -5.08 -15.48 20.16
CA ARG A 510 -5.42 -15.48 18.73
C ARG A 510 -5.75 -16.90 18.29
N GLU A 511 -6.80 -17.01 17.48
CA GLU A 511 -7.20 -18.25 16.82
C GLU A 511 -7.51 -17.98 15.35
N ALA A 512 -6.85 -18.71 14.45
CA ALA A 512 -7.05 -18.55 13.01
C ALA A 512 -8.22 -19.41 12.53
N LEU A 513 -9.18 -18.80 11.83
CA LEU A 513 -10.35 -19.49 11.29
C LEU A 513 -9.98 -20.11 9.93
N LEU A 514 -9.34 -21.28 9.97
CA LEU A 514 -8.70 -21.88 8.79
C LEU A 514 -9.67 -22.35 7.70
N SER A 515 -10.92 -22.67 8.07
CA SER A 515 -11.91 -23.27 7.17
C SER A 515 -13.29 -22.62 7.34
N ALA A 516 -13.93 -22.31 6.21
CA ALA A 516 -15.28 -21.76 6.21
C ALA A 516 -16.29 -22.76 6.81
N ASN A 517 -17.26 -22.24 7.54
CA ASN A 517 -18.32 -22.96 8.26
C ASN A 517 -17.82 -23.95 9.32
N GLN A 518 -16.56 -23.85 9.74
CA GLN A 518 -16.02 -24.59 10.87
C GLN A 518 -15.93 -23.67 12.09
N THR A 519 -16.26 -24.21 13.25
CA THR A 519 -16.13 -23.50 14.53
C THR A 519 -14.74 -23.70 15.11
N PHE A 520 -14.12 -22.61 15.52
CA PHE A 520 -12.86 -22.52 16.23
C PHE A 520 -13.11 -21.88 17.60
N GLU A 521 -12.26 -22.14 18.59
CA GLU A 521 -12.50 -21.66 19.95
C GLU A 521 -11.21 -21.24 20.68
N ILE A 522 -11.32 -20.17 21.46
CA ILE A 522 -10.34 -19.77 22.48
C ILE A 522 -10.93 -20.15 23.83
N ASN A 523 -10.24 -21.02 24.56
CA ASN A 523 -10.63 -21.45 25.91
C ASN A 523 -9.72 -20.78 26.95
N LEU A 524 -10.33 -20.08 27.91
CA LEU A 524 -9.67 -19.45 29.04
C LEU A 524 -9.96 -20.28 30.29
N CYS A 525 -8.91 -20.87 30.87
CA CYS A 525 -9.01 -21.57 32.14
C CYS A 525 -9.06 -20.57 33.32
N PRO A 526 -9.44 -21.00 34.54
CA PRO A 526 -9.58 -20.09 35.68
C PRO A 526 -8.31 -19.27 35.98
N SER A 527 -7.12 -19.85 35.75
CA SER A 527 -5.84 -19.16 35.98
C SER A 527 -5.48 -18.09 34.94
N GLN A 528 -6.19 -18.06 33.80
CA GLN A 528 -6.04 -17.07 32.74
C GLN A 528 -7.07 -15.95 32.84
N LEU A 529 -8.14 -16.17 33.61
CA LEU A 529 -9.18 -15.18 33.88
C LEU A 529 -8.70 -14.20 34.93
N ASP A 530 -9.05 -12.94 34.73
CA ASP A 530 -8.77 -11.86 35.66
C ASP A 530 -9.89 -10.81 35.56
N GLN A 531 -10.08 -10.04 36.63
CA GLN A 531 -10.95 -8.86 36.59
C GLN A 531 -10.44 -7.84 35.56
N GLY A 532 -11.38 -7.20 34.87
CA GLY A 532 -11.10 -6.19 33.86
C GLY A 532 -12.01 -6.32 32.66
N VAL A 533 -11.77 -5.46 31.66
CA VAL A 533 -12.50 -5.50 30.39
C VAL A 533 -11.78 -6.45 29.44
N TRP A 534 -12.53 -7.42 28.92
CA TRP A 534 -12.05 -8.36 27.92
C TRP A 534 -12.70 -8.02 26.59
N ARG A 535 -11.90 -7.98 25.53
CA ARG A 535 -12.39 -7.60 24.20
C ARG A 535 -11.94 -8.58 23.15
N ALA A 536 -12.88 -8.95 22.29
CA ALA A 536 -12.63 -9.79 21.14
C ALA A 536 -12.75 -8.97 19.84
N ALA A 537 -12.10 -9.46 18.79
CA ALA A 537 -12.33 -8.97 17.43
C ALA A 537 -12.36 -10.14 16.46
N ILE A 538 -13.24 -10.05 15.46
CA ILE A 538 -13.13 -10.82 14.24
C ILE A 538 -12.35 -9.97 13.24
N TYR A 539 -11.15 -10.42 12.87
CA TYR A 539 -10.28 -9.76 11.92
C TYR A 539 -10.33 -10.45 10.56
N ASN A 540 -10.63 -9.69 9.51
CA ASN A 540 -10.57 -10.13 8.12
C ASN A 540 -9.34 -9.49 7.45
N PRO A 541 -8.23 -10.24 7.27
CA PRO A 541 -7.02 -9.70 6.66
C PRO A 541 -7.19 -9.37 5.16
N MET A 542 -8.24 -9.87 4.52
CA MET A 542 -8.51 -9.61 3.10
C MET A 542 -9.80 -8.82 2.94
N ARG A 543 -9.70 -7.50 3.14
CA ARG A 543 -10.81 -6.53 3.11
C ARG A 543 -11.66 -6.57 1.83
N ILE A 544 -11.11 -7.09 0.72
CA ILE A 544 -11.81 -7.22 -0.57
C ILE A 544 -12.82 -8.37 -0.61
N PHE A 545 -12.69 -9.37 0.27
CA PHE A 545 -13.61 -10.50 0.32
C PHE A 545 -14.66 -10.30 1.41
N SER A 546 -15.93 -10.45 1.03
CA SER A 546 -17.03 -10.48 1.98
C SER A 546 -16.99 -11.77 2.80
N ILE A 547 -17.02 -11.62 4.13
CA ILE A 547 -17.19 -12.75 5.05
C ILE A 547 -18.37 -12.47 5.98
N GLY A 548 -19.09 -13.51 6.33
CA GLY A 548 -20.04 -13.51 7.45
C GLY A 548 -19.40 -14.27 8.60
N PHE A 549 -19.92 -14.11 9.81
CA PHE A 549 -19.45 -14.88 10.96
C PHE A 549 -20.55 -15.17 11.96
N ASN A 550 -20.26 -16.13 12.83
CA ASN A 550 -21.00 -16.40 14.06
C ASN A 550 -20.00 -16.43 15.22
N LEU A 551 -20.30 -15.68 16.28
CA LEU A 551 -19.50 -15.53 17.48
C LEU A 551 -20.37 -15.85 18.69
N THR A 552 -19.89 -16.70 19.59
CA THR A 552 -20.58 -17.01 20.85
C THR A 552 -19.57 -17.04 21.98
N VAL A 553 -19.91 -16.45 23.12
CA VAL A 553 -19.15 -16.61 24.36
C VAL A 553 -19.94 -17.50 25.31
N THR A 554 -19.31 -18.55 25.82
CA THR A 554 -19.93 -19.52 26.73
C THR A 554 -19.13 -19.58 28.02
N LYS A 555 -19.83 -19.76 29.13
CA LYS A 555 -19.27 -19.89 30.48
C LYS A 555 -19.53 -21.30 30.96
N VAL A 556 -18.48 -22.03 31.35
CA VAL A 556 -18.58 -23.40 31.86
C VAL A 556 -18.08 -23.41 33.30
N ALA A 557 -18.98 -23.61 34.24
CA ALA A 557 -18.63 -23.76 35.64
C ALA A 557 -18.60 -25.22 36.06
N THR A 558 -17.58 -25.60 36.83
CA THR A 558 -17.47 -26.92 37.44
C THR A 558 -17.45 -26.80 38.96
N CYS A 559 -18.41 -27.43 39.62
CA CYS A 559 -18.43 -27.48 41.09
C CYS A 559 -17.43 -28.50 41.63
N LEU A 560 -16.84 -28.17 42.78
CA LEU A 560 -15.93 -29.05 43.48
C LEU A 560 -16.64 -30.36 43.84
N ASN A 561 -16.08 -31.49 43.41
CA ASN A 561 -16.59 -32.85 43.63
C ASN A 561 -18.08 -33.05 43.28
N ASP A 562 -18.63 -32.30 42.32
CA ASP A 562 -20.06 -32.34 41.97
C ASP A 562 -20.97 -32.16 43.20
N CYS A 563 -20.56 -31.25 44.10
CA CYS A 563 -21.19 -31.01 45.39
C CYS A 563 -21.39 -32.27 46.24
N SER A 564 -20.52 -33.27 46.04
CA SER A 564 -20.50 -34.58 46.70
C SER A 564 -21.85 -35.32 46.65
N GLY A 565 -22.72 -35.00 45.70
CA GLY A 565 -24.10 -35.51 45.65
C GLY A 565 -25.03 -34.98 46.75
N HIS A 566 -24.59 -33.99 47.53
CA HIS A 566 -25.30 -33.41 48.68
C HIS A 566 -25.65 -31.94 48.48
N GLY A 567 -25.60 -31.43 47.25
CA GLY A 567 -25.98 -30.06 46.92
C GLY A 567 -26.30 -29.87 45.44
N THR A 568 -26.63 -28.64 45.08
CA THR A 568 -26.84 -28.21 43.68
C THR A 568 -25.75 -27.21 43.27
N CYS A 569 -25.18 -27.40 42.09
CA CYS A 569 -24.17 -26.52 41.51
C CYS A 569 -24.80 -25.28 40.85
N SER A 570 -24.31 -24.09 41.19
CA SER A 570 -24.71 -22.84 40.52
C SER A 570 -23.97 -22.63 39.20
N GLU A 571 -24.46 -21.68 38.38
CA GLU A 571 -23.80 -21.27 37.15
C GLU A 571 -22.40 -20.68 37.38
N ASP A 572 -22.06 -20.22 38.58
CA ASP A 572 -20.73 -19.71 38.95
C ASP A 572 -19.84 -20.76 39.62
N GLY A 573 -20.26 -22.03 39.67
CA GLY A 573 -19.46 -23.12 40.23
C GLY A 573 -19.51 -23.21 41.74
N VAL A 574 -20.57 -22.67 42.36
CA VAL A 574 -20.78 -22.67 43.81
C VAL A 574 -21.76 -23.77 44.21
N CYS A 575 -21.38 -24.60 45.18
CA CYS A 575 -22.27 -25.61 45.74
C CYS A 575 -23.24 -25.04 46.78
N THR A 576 -24.53 -25.25 46.57
CA THR A 576 -25.56 -25.02 47.59
C THR A 576 -25.93 -26.34 48.25
N CYS A 577 -25.55 -26.53 49.51
CA CYS A 577 -25.73 -27.78 50.21
C CYS A 577 -27.17 -28.01 50.68
N SER A 578 -27.57 -29.28 50.69
CA SER A 578 -28.91 -29.72 51.09
C SER A 578 -28.90 -30.26 52.52
N GLY A 579 -29.91 -29.94 53.32
CA GLY A 579 -30.03 -30.41 54.71
C GLY A 579 -28.93 -29.84 55.63
N ASP A 580 -28.34 -30.70 56.46
CA ASP A 580 -27.28 -30.32 57.41
C ASP A 580 -25.87 -30.38 56.78
N TRP A 581 -25.76 -30.69 55.48
CA TRP A 581 -24.48 -30.73 54.79
C TRP A 581 -23.89 -29.33 54.62
N THR A 582 -22.59 -29.20 54.80
CA THR A 582 -21.83 -27.94 54.75
C THR A 582 -20.45 -28.17 54.10
N GLY A 583 -19.68 -27.10 53.90
CA GLY A 583 -18.38 -27.14 53.18
C GLY A 583 -18.50 -26.73 51.72
N GLY A 584 -17.37 -26.42 51.06
CA GLY A 584 -17.34 -25.92 49.68
C GLY A 584 -17.83 -26.91 48.62
N ASP A 585 -17.88 -28.20 48.96
CA ASP A 585 -18.39 -29.30 48.13
C ASP A 585 -19.49 -30.12 48.85
N CYS A 586 -20.07 -29.60 49.92
CA CYS A 586 -21.14 -30.26 50.70
C CYS A 586 -20.78 -31.61 51.32
N SER A 587 -19.52 -31.80 51.72
CA SER A 587 -19.03 -33.06 52.31
C SER A 587 -19.11 -33.16 53.86
N VAL A 588 -19.61 -32.15 54.58
CA VAL A 588 -19.51 -32.07 56.06
C VAL A 588 -20.88 -32.05 56.78
N VAL A 589 -21.13 -32.91 57.78
CA VAL A 589 -22.37 -32.93 58.63
C VAL A 589 -22.05 -32.62 60.13
N PRO A 590 -22.87 -31.86 60.89
CA PRO A 590 -22.42 -31.21 62.13
C PRO A 590 -22.79 -31.84 63.51
N SER A 591 -23.39 -33.05 63.65
CA SER A 591 -23.91 -33.52 64.98
C SER A 591 -23.13 -34.67 65.68
N ALA A 592 -23.09 -34.62 67.03
CA ALA A 592 -22.00 -35.11 67.90
C ALA A 592 -22.29 -36.36 68.79
N ALA A 593 -22.45 -37.54 68.18
CA ALA A 593 -22.20 -38.83 68.85
C ALA A 593 -21.46 -39.75 67.88
N CYS A 594 -20.37 -40.37 68.33
CA CYS A 594 -19.49 -41.11 67.44
C CYS A 594 -20.16 -42.42 66.99
N GLN A 595 -20.42 -42.53 65.70
CA GLN A 595 -20.86 -43.78 65.08
C GLN A 595 -19.66 -44.75 64.98
N PRO A 596 -19.87 -46.07 64.95
CA PRO A 596 -18.80 -47.02 64.61
C PRO A 596 -18.10 -46.59 63.31
N ASN A 597 -16.76 -46.56 63.31
CA ASN A 597 -15.89 -46.03 62.24
C ASN A 597 -15.86 -44.50 62.08
N SER A 598 -16.51 -43.73 62.95
CA SER A 598 -16.32 -42.27 62.99
C SER A 598 -15.01 -41.91 63.70
N ARG A 599 -14.51 -40.69 63.46
CA ARG A 599 -13.19 -40.27 63.95
C ARG A 599 -13.24 -38.95 64.70
N MET A 600 -12.49 -38.85 65.79
CA MET A 600 -12.35 -37.63 66.58
C MET A 600 -11.05 -36.93 66.27
N ARG A 601 -11.17 -35.63 66.05
CA ARG A 601 -10.06 -34.72 65.81
C ARG A 601 -9.33 -34.41 67.13
N ALA A 602 -8.06 -34.79 67.25
CA ALA A 602 -7.16 -34.34 68.32
C ALA A 602 -6.02 -33.48 67.74
N PRO A 603 -6.04 -32.15 67.93
CA PRO A 603 -4.99 -31.26 67.43
C PRO A 603 -3.65 -31.52 68.14
N MET A 604 -2.60 -31.79 67.38
CA MET A 604 -1.22 -31.89 67.84
C MET A 604 -0.45 -30.63 67.40
N THR A 605 -0.58 -29.56 68.17
CA THR A 605 -0.05 -28.23 67.82
C THR A 605 1.46 -28.20 67.62
N SER A 606 2.22 -29.01 68.36
CA SER A 606 3.67 -29.16 68.20
C SER A 606 4.08 -29.92 66.92
N ALA A 607 3.16 -30.69 66.33
CA ALA A 607 3.38 -31.48 65.14
C ALA A 607 2.70 -30.89 63.88
N HIS A 608 2.06 -29.72 64.01
CA HIS A 608 1.29 -29.05 62.94
C HIS A 608 0.27 -29.96 62.24
N GLY A 609 -0.35 -30.84 63.02
CA GLY A 609 -1.27 -31.82 62.49
C GLY A 609 -2.38 -32.18 63.46
N VAL A 610 -3.29 -32.96 62.95
CA VAL A 610 -4.43 -33.53 63.63
C VAL A 610 -4.19 -35.02 63.65
N CYS A 611 -4.17 -35.58 64.85
CA CYS A 611 -4.35 -37.00 65.02
C CYS A 611 -5.86 -37.32 65.02
N TRP A 612 -6.24 -38.35 64.27
CA TRP A 612 -7.60 -38.88 64.25
C TRP A 612 -7.64 -40.15 65.09
N HIS A 613 -8.47 -40.12 66.12
CA HIS A 613 -8.77 -41.27 66.94
C HIS A 613 -10.04 -41.94 66.42
N GLU A 614 -10.02 -43.26 66.27
CA GLU A 614 -11.19 -44.01 65.82
C GLU A 614 -12.13 -44.27 66.99
N CYS A 615 -13.43 -44.23 66.69
CA CYS A 615 -14.49 -44.59 67.63
C CYS A 615 -14.52 -46.11 67.77
N VAL A 616 -14.20 -46.61 68.97
CA VAL A 616 -14.25 -48.02 69.34
C VAL A 616 -15.53 -48.25 70.15
N CYS A 617 -16.29 -49.28 69.77
CA CYS A 617 -17.51 -49.67 70.47
C CYS A 617 -17.32 -51.04 71.09
N ASP A 618 -17.68 -51.18 72.37
CA ASP A 618 -17.63 -52.47 73.07
C ASP A 618 -18.61 -53.48 72.44
N GLN A 619 -18.21 -54.75 72.35
CA GLN A 619 -19.02 -55.78 71.69
C GLN A 619 -20.27 -56.15 72.53
N GLY A 620 -21.43 -55.64 72.12
CA GLY A 620 -22.77 -56.02 72.59
C GLY A 620 -23.85 -55.05 72.08
N GLU A 621 -25.08 -55.54 71.87
CA GLU A 621 -26.22 -54.66 71.54
C GLU A 621 -26.43 -53.65 72.68
N GLY A 622 -26.07 -52.39 72.43
CA GLY A 622 -26.15 -51.28 73.40
C GLY A 622 -24.81 -50.84 74.02
N GLY A 623 -23.66 -51.27 73.49
CA GLY A 623 -22.34 -50.82 73.96
C GLY A 623 -22.10 -49.31 73.75
N GLU A 624 -21.50 -48.67 74.76
CA GLU A 624 -21.16 -47.25 74.75
C GLU A 624 -19.93 -47.02 73.86
N CYS A 625 -20.10 -46.27 72.77
CA CYS A 625 -19.02 -45.98 71.81
C CYS A 625 -18.17 -44.81 72.30
N HIS A 626 -16.85 -44.98 72.32
CA HIS A 626 -15.89 -43.94 72.74
C HIS A 626 -14.69 -43.90 71.80
N TYR A 627 -14.06 -42.72 71.69
CA TYR A 627 -12.84 -42.58 70.88
C TYR A 627 -11.63 -43.14 71.63
N ASN A 628 -10.82 -43.96 70.95
CA ASN A 628 -9.57 -44.45 71.51
C ASN A 628 -8.48 -43.37 71.39
N GLU A 629 -8.41 -42.51 72.41
CA GLU A 629 -7.46 -41.37 72.47
C GLU A 629 -5.98 -41.79 72.56
N GLN A 630 -5.67 -43.08 72.74
CA GLN A 630 -4.30 -43.57 72.84
C GLN A 630 -3.72 -44.02 71.50
N GLU A 631 -4.55 -44.21 70.48
CA GLU A 631 -4.13 -44.72 69.18
C GLU A 631 -4.47 -43.75 68.06
N CYS A 632 -3.45 -43.31 67.33
CA CYS A 632 -3.60 -42.41 66.18
C CYS A 632 -3.75 -43.22 64.91
N VAL A 633 -4.99 -43.46 64.49
CA VAL A 633 -5.25 -44.29 63.30
C VAL A 633 -4.90 -43.56 62.00
N GLU A 634 -5.06 -42.24 61.98
CA GLU A 634 -4.71 -41.41 60.84
C GLU A 634 -4.20 -40.05 61.31
N PHE A 635 -3.23 -39.49 60.59
CA PHE A 635 -2.65 -38.20 60.90
C PHE A 635 -2.70 -37.30 59.67
N THR A 636 -3.38 -36.16 59.80
CA THR A 636 -3.56 -35.18 58.71
C THR A 636 -3.03 -33.81 59.13
N CYS A 637 -2.47 -33.03 58.21
CA CYS A 637 -1.95 -31.71 58.55
C CYS A 637 -3.07 -30.69 58.80
N ASP A 638 -2.90 -29.86 59.82
CA ASP A 638 -3.95 -28.96 60.34
C ASP A 638 -4.05 -27.63 59.59
N ARG A 639 -3.10 -27.37 58.69
CA ARG A 639 -3.00 -26.14 57.89
C ARG A 639 -2.92 -26.46 56.40
N PRO A 640 -3.64 -25.69 55.55
CA PRO A 640 -3.54 -25.84 54.10
C PRO A 640 -2.11 -25.57 53.62
N GLY A 641 -1.58 -26.46 52.79
CA GLY A 641 -0.22 -26.39 52.25
C GLY A 641 0.88 -27.02 53.10
N TRP A 642 0.55 -27.62 54.24
CA TRP A 642 1.46 -28.47 55.02
C TRP A 642 1.19 -29.93 54.66
N ARG A 643 2.24 -30.74 54.53
CA ARG A 643 2.12 -32.19 54.22
C ARG A 643 2.84 -33.04 55.26
N ARG A 644 2.50 -34.33 55.31
CA ARG A 644 3.11 -35.27 56.25
C ARG A 644 4.58 -35.53 55.90
N LYS A 645 5.43 -35.57 56.93
CA LYS A 645 6.86 -35.90 56.81
C LYS A 645 7.03 -37.43 56.73
N GLY A 646 6.82 -37.99 55.54
CA GLY A 646 6.89 -39.43 55.34
C GLY A 646 5.85 -40.18 56.19
N SER A 647 6.30 -41.17 56.98
CA SER A 647 5.45 -41.93 57.90
C SER A 647 5.36 -41.33 59.32
N GLU A 648 6.16 -40.31 59.64
CA GLU A 648 6.14 -39.66 60.95
C GLU A 648 4.78 -38.95 61.18
N GLN A 649 4.34 -38.87 62.43
CA GLN A 649 3.16 -38.08 62.83
C GLN A 649 3.56 -36.61 63.01
N MET A 650 4.07 -36.03 61.92
CA MET A 650 4.58 -34.66 61.88
C MET A 650 4.29 -34.06 60.51
N CYS A 651 3.84 -32.81 60.51
CA CYS A 651 3.61 -32.04 59.30
C CYS A 651 4.72 -31.04 59.09
N ILE A 652 5.11 -30.91 57.83
CA ILE A 652 6.14 -29.99 57.40
C ILE A 652 5.58 -29.10 56.28
N GLN A 653 6.02 -27.84 56.28
CA GLN A 653 5.72 -26.92 55.21
C GLN A 653 6.77 -27.06 54.13
N ASP A 654 6.34 -27.38 52.92
CA ASP A 654 7.23 -27.33 51.78
C ASP A 654 7.54 -25.88 51.43
N GLN A 655 8.81 -25.61 51.12
CA GLN A 655 9.25 -24.30 50.66
C GLN A 655 8.85 -24.03 49.21
N CYS A 656 8.39 -25.07 48.50
CA CYS A 656 7.84 -25.00 47.15
C CYS A 656 6.75 -26.07 46.98
N LYS A 657 5.75 -25.79 46.13
CA LYS A 657 4.65 -26.73 45.84
C LYS A 657 4.66 -27.25 44.41
N LYS A 658 5.36 -26.55 43.53
CA LYS A 658 5.52 -26.85 42.11
C LYS A 658 6.86 -26.27 41.68
N ASP A 659 7.32 -26.69 40.51
CA ASP A 659 8.46 -26.07 39.87
C ASP A 659 8.16 -24.58 39.61
N GLU A 660 9.13 -23.72 39.89
CA GLU A 660 8.96 -22.27 39.76
C GLU A 660 9.84 -21.72 38.65
N TRP A 661 9.24 -20.89 37.79
CA TRP A 661 9.97 -20.16 36.78
C TRP A 661 10.69 -18.98 37.43
N GLN A 662 12.02 -19.00 37.38
CA GLN A 662 12.84 -17.89 37.81
C GLN A 662 13.23 -17.04 36.61
N GLN A 663 13.04 -15.73 36.76
CA GLN A 663 13.44 -14.75 35.77
C GLN A 663 14.68 -14.00 36.27
N GLY A 664 15.82 -14.21 35.62
CA GLY A 664 17.06 -13.49 35.85
C GLY A 664 17.23 -12.27 34.92
N GLU A 665 18.35 -11.58 35.05
CA GLU A 665 18.66 -10.38 34.26
C GLU A 665 18.72 -10.66 32.73
N GLY A 666 19.23 -11.83 32.32
CA GLY A 666 19.35 -12.22 30.90
C GLY A 666 18.72 -13.57 30.52
N HIS A 667 18.01 -14.23 31.44
CA HIS A 667 17.47 -15.58 31.20
C HIS A 667 16.17 -15.84 31.96
N VAL A 668 15.46 -16.88 31.55
CA VAL A 668 14.31 -17.49 32.22
C VAL A 668 14.58 -18.98 32.32
N CYS A 669 14.36 -19.57 33.49
CA CYS A 669 14.59 -20.99 33.70
C CYS A 669 13.62 -21.56 34.73
N LEU A 670 13.34 -22.85 34.66
CA LEU A 670 12.58 -23.57 35.68
C LEU A 670 13.52 -24.05 36.79
N ARG A 671 13.15 -23.82 38.05
CA ARG A 671 13.76 -24.46 39.21
C ARG A 671 12.83 -25.55 39.71
N LYS A 672 13.33 -26.78 39.76
CA LYS A 672 12.53 -27.93 40.17
C LYS A 672 12.33 -27.94 41.68
N CYS A 673 11.13 -28.28 42.09
CA CYS A 673 10.81 -28.49 43.49
C CYS A 673 11.15 -29.93 43.88
N SER A 674 12.29 -30.12 44.53
CA SER A 674 12.78 -31.44 44.91
C SER A 674 12.38 -31.79 46.34
N CYS A 675 11.72 -32.94 46.49
CA CYS A 675 11.30 -33.47 47.78
C CYS A 675 12.21 -34.63 48.20
N PRO A 676 12.96 -34.52 49.30
CA PRO A 676 13.78 -35.61 49.81
C PRO A 676 12.96 -36.88 50.12
N ALA A 677 13.53 -38.05 49.84
CA ALA A 677 12.87 -39.34 50.03
C ALA A 677 12.56 -39.67 51.51
N ASP A 678 13.24 -39.01 52.45
CA ASP A 678 12.96 -39.11 53.89
C ASP A 678 11.71 -38.33 54.33
N GLY A 679 11.04 -37.66 53.39
CA GLY A 679 9.80 -36.93 53.60
C GLY A 679 9.98 -35.52 54.16
N SER A 680 11.21 -35.04 54.36
CA SER A 680 11.49 -33.66 54.77
C SER A 680 11.06 -32.62 53.72
N ALA A 681 11.07 -31.32 54.08
CA ALA A 681 10.45 -30.25 53.29
C ALA A 681 10.98 -30.22 51.85
N CYS A 682 10.09 -30.12 50.87
CA CYS A 682 10.50 -29.88 49.48
C CYS A 682 11.09 -28.47 49.39
N ALA A 683 12.17 -28.34 48.63
CA ALA A 683 12.82 -27.06 48.37
C ALA A 683 13.14 -26.93 46.88
N LEU A 684 13.14 -25.69 46.39
CA LEU A 684 13.58 -25.43 45.02
C LEU A 684 15.07 -25.73 44.92
N ASP A 685 15.44 -26.53 43.93
CA ASP A 685 16.84 -26.81 43.60
C ASP A 685 17.62 -25.51 43.49
N SER A 686 18.83 -25.45 44.02
CA SER A 686 19.63 -24.21 44.00
C SER A 686 20.07 -23.79 42.60
N ALA A 687 19.97 -24.68 41.61
CA ALA A 687 20.33 -24.45 40.21
C ALA A 687 19.12 -24.56 39.27
N CYS A 688 19.16 -23.81 38.17
CA CYS A 688 18.19 -23.92 37.07
C CYS A 688 18.25 -25.31 36.41
N ASP A 689 17.08 -25.83 36.03
CA ASP A 689 17.00 -27.01 35.17
C ASP A 689 17.50 -26.69 33.77
N SER A 690 18.59 -27.34 33.37
CA SER A 690 19.29 -27.08 32.10
C SER A 690 18.44 -27.26 30.83
N ALA A 691 17.37 -28.08 30.90
CA ALA A 691 16.46 -28.34 29.79
C ALA A 691 15.45 -27.21 29.55
N SER A 692 15.15 -26.44 30.59
CA SER A 692 14.17 -25.34 30.58
C SER A 692 14.81 -23.95 30.45
N PHE A 693 16.13 -23.89 30.32
CA PHE A 693 16.90 -22.65 30.40
C PHE A 693 16.88 -21.91 29.05
N GLU A 694 16.21 -20.76 29.01
CA GLU A 694 16.06 -19.90 27.84
C GLU A 694 16.65 -18.51 28.08
N CYS A 695 17.35 -17.97 27.08
CA CYS A 695 17.84 -16.59 27.14
C CYS A 695 16.74 -15.63 26.73
N LYS A 696 16.64 -14.50 27.41
CA LYS A 696 15.70 -13.43 27.03
C LYS A 696 16.11 -12.78 25.72
N GLU A 697 15.18 -12.09 25.08
CA GLU A 697 15.47 -11.26 23.91
C GLU A 697 16.66 -10.31 24.19
N GLY A 698 17.62 -10.27 23.27
CA GLY A 698 18.90 -9.56 23.45
C GLY A 698 20.03 -10.37 24.11
N TYR A 699 19.80 -11.63 24.47
CA TYR A 699 20.80 -12.54 25.05
C TYR A 699 20.85 -13.88 24.30
N ALA A 700 22.04 -14.50 24.20
CA ALA A 700 22.26 -15.79 23.54
C ALA A 700 22.96 -16.79 24.47
N ARG A 701 22.76 -18.09 24.18
CA ARG A 701 23.29 -19.21 24.99
C ARG A 701 24.67 -19.63 24.51
N PHE A 702 25.56 -20.01 25.41
CA PHE A 702 26.87 -20.55 25.04
C PHE A 702 26.74 -21.92 24.36
N ALA A 703 27.58 -22.19 23.34
CA ALA A 703 27.56 -23.45 22.58
C ALA A 703 27.91 -24.69 23.43
N SER A 704 28.60 -24.49 24.57
CA SER A 704 28.93 -25.54 25.54
C SER A 704 27.73 -26.15 26.28
N ARG A 705 26.49 -25.71 25.97
CA ARG A 705 25.22 -26.13 26.61
C ARG A 705 25.09 -25.82 28.11
N GLU A 706 26.08 -25.16 28.71
CA GLU A 706 25.96 -24.64 30.08
C GLU A 706 24.80 -23.64 30.18
N PRO A 707 24.06 -23.60 31.31
CA PRO A 707 22.95 -22.68 31.54
C PRO A 707 23.45 -21.26 31.84
N LYS A 708 24.06 -20.62 30.85
CA LYS A 708 24.55 -19.23 30.90
C LYS A 708 24.15 -18.49 29.63
N CYS A 709 23.77 -17.22 29.79
CA CYS A 709 23.45 -16.32 28.68
C CYS A 709 24.43 -15.16 28.65
N TYR A 710 24.76 -14.65 27.46
CA TYR A 710 25.53 -13.44 27.26
C TYR A 710 24.74 -12.43 26.42
N PRO A 711 24.88 -11.12 26.67
CA PRO A 711 24.23 -10.10 25.85
C PRO A 711 24.79 -10.15 24.43
N VAL A 712 23.93 -10.27 23.43
CA VAL A 712 24.33 -10.29 22.03
C VAL A 712 24.34 -8.86 21.51
N GLY A 713 25.50 -8.36 21.08
CA GLY A 713 25.59 -7.03 20.44
C GLY A 713 24.79 -6.94 19.14
N CYS A 714 24.63 -8.07 18.45
CA CYS A 714 23.72 -8.31 17.34
C CYS A 714 23.55 -9.83 17.15
N ALA A 715 22.41 -10.31 16.65
CA ALA A 715 22.20 -11.72 16.37
C ALA A 715 22.85 -12.12 15.03
N GLU A 716 23.49 -13.29 14.95
CA GLU A 716 24.19 -13.73 13.73
C GLU A 716 23.24 -13.75 12.52
N GLY A 717 23.64 -13.10 11.43
CA GLY A 717 22.83 -12.99 10.22
C GLY A 717 21.79 -11.87 10.22
N THR A 718 21.61 -11.11 11.31
CA THR A 718 20.82 -9.87 11.25
C THR A 718 21.57 -8.79 10.48
N MET A 719 20.79 -7.90 9.86
CA MET A 719 21.30 -6.82 9.01
C MET A 719 20.95 -5.47 9.62
N GLN A 720 21.91 -4.55 9.62
CA GLN A 720 21.69 -3.15 9.95
C GLN A 720 22.19 -2.28 8.80
N GLU A 721 21.49 -1.19 8.52
CA GLU A 721 21.92 -0.22 7.52
C GLU A 721 23.28 0.37 7.92
N ALA A 722 24.26 0.26 7.02
CA ALA A 722 25.62 0.75 7.24
C ALA A 722 25.67 2.26 6.96
N VAL A 723 25.06 3.05 7.86
CA VAL A 723 24.78 4.49 7.68
C VAL A 723 26.03 5.34 7.35
N GLU A 724 27.22 4.84 7.67
CA GLU A 724 28.50 5.53 7.40
C GLU A 724 29.13 5.20 6.04
N GLN A 725 28.57 4.28 5.24
CA GLN A 725 29.12 3.87 3.93
C GLN A 725 28.14 4.20 2.80
N VAL A 726 28.49 5.19 1.97
CA VAL A 726 27.69 5.56 0.79
C VAL A 726 27.85 4.47 -0.28
N VAL A 727 26.76 3.74 -0.57
CA VAL A 727 26.69 2.85 -1.73
C VAL A 727 26.00 3.60 -2.87
N GLU A 728 26.75 3.88 -3.93
CA GLU A 728 26.22 4.59 -5.09
C GLU A 728 25.08 3.78 -5.74
N ASN A 729 23.88 4.37 -5.80
CA ASN A 729 22.65 3.75 -6.33
C ASN A 729 22.18 2.48 -5.59
N GLY A 730 22.45 2.38 -4.29
CA GLY A 730 21.97 1.30 -3.44
C GLY A 730 22.10 1.59 -1.94
N VAL A 731 21.79 0.59 -1.12
CA VAL A 731 21.95 0.62 0.34
C VAL A 731 22.88 -0.52 0.73
N GLY A 732 23.90 -0.19 1.53
CA GLY A 732 24.81 -1.15 2.15
C GLY A 732 24.25 -1.62 3.48
N LEU A 733 24.07 -2.93 3.63
CA LEU A 733 23.64 -3.56 4.87
C LEU A 733 24.85 -4.27 5.48
N ALA A 734 25.23 -3.85 6.69
CA ALA A 734 26.22 -4.58 7.46
C ALA A 734 25.56 -5.82 8.05
N VAL A 735 26.21 -6.97 7.86
CA VAL A 735 25.73 -8.26 8.37
C VAL A 735 26.44 -8.54 9.69
N CYS A 736 25.68 -8.91 10.72
CA CYS A 736 26.26 -9.34 11.98
C CYS A 736 26.95 -10.70 11.78
N SER A 737 28.28 -10.73 11.94
CA SER A 737 29.07 -11.96 11.92
C SER A 737 29.58 -12.28 13.31
N CYS A 738 29.38 -13.50 13.76
CA CYS A 738 29.92 -14.00 15.01
C CYS A 738 31.15 -14.86 14.71
N GLN A 739 32.27 -14.61 15.38
CA GLN A 739 33.39 -15.56 15.34
C GLN A 739 33.16 -16.65 16.39
N GLU A 740 33.36 -17.91 16.01
CA GLU A 740 33.32 -19.04 16.94
C GLU A 740 34.34 -18.80 18.06
N ALA A 741 33.87 -18.88 19.31
CA ALA A 741 34.72 -18.76 20.47
C ALA A 741 35.42 -20.10 20.75
N GLU A 742 36.75 -20.13 20.67
CA GLU A 742 37.53 -21.17 21.33
C GLU A 742 37.43 -20.96 22.86
N GLU A 743 36.90 -22.00 23.52
CA GLU A 743 36.69 -22.36 24.94
C GLU A 743 36.82 -21.36 26.12
N GLU A 744 37.14 -20.08 25.98
CA GLU A 744 37.19 -19.19 27.16
C GLU A 744 36.93 -17.69 26.89
N HIS A 745 36.48 -17.29 25.69
CA HIS A 745 36.20 -15.89 25.39
C HIS A 745 34.77 -15.69 24.85
N THR A 746 34.09 -14.64 25.32
CA THR A 746 32.76 -14.23 24.83
C THR A 746 32.77 -14.09 23.30
N PRO A 747 31.87 -14.75 22.55
CA PRO A 747 31.77 -14.55 21.11
C PRO A 747 31.40 -13.08 20.84
N LYS A 748 32.30 -12.34 20.19
CA LYS A 748 32.04 -10.97 19.75
C LYS A 748 31.28 -11.03 18.43
N CYS A 749 29.96 -11.10 18.53
CA CYS A 749 29.10 -10.77 17.40
C CYS A 749 29.20 -9.26 17.14
N SER A 750 29.64 -8.90 15.93
CA SER A 750 29.71 -7.51 15.51
C SER A 750 29.31 -7.41 14.05
N PHE A 751 28.70 -6.28 13.68
CA PHE A 751 28.45 -5.98 12.28
C PHE A 751 29.79 -5.84 11.54
N ALA A 752 30.02 -6.73 10.57
CA ALA A 752 31.24 -6.75 9.77
C ALA A 752 31.27 -5.53 8.84
N GLY A 753 31.73 -4.37 9.33
CA GLY A 753 31.71 -3.16 8.51
C GLY A 753 32.26 -1.87 9.12
N SER A 754 32.64 -1.82 10.40
CA SER A 754 33.18 -0.56 10.97
C SER A 754 34.59 -0.20 10.48
N SER A 755 35.26 -1.07 9.71
CA SER A 755 36.58 -0.79 9.13
C SER A 755 36.64 -0.96 7.61
N SER A 756 36.24 0.09 6.88
CA SER A 756 36.78 0.54 5.58
C SER A 756 36.75 -0.36 4.32
N HIS A 757 36.15 -1.56 4.29
CA HIS A 757 36.14 -2.40 3.07
C HIS A 757 34.71 -2.78 2.60
N PRO A 758 34.26 -2.28 1.44
CA PRO A 758 32.90 -2.52 0.91
C PRO A 758 32.63 -3.98 0.48
N GLN A 759 33.64 -4.85 0.52
CA GLN A 759 33.49 -6.27 0.16
C GLN A 759 32.77 -7.12 1.21
N SER A 760 32.52 -6.59 2.42
CA SER A 760 31.81 -7.30 3.49
C SER A 760 30.36 -6.89 3.68
N LEU A 761 29.84 -5.95 2.88
CA LEU A 761 28.46 -5.48 2.96
C LEU A 761 27.55 -6.29 2.04
N ALA A 762 26.33 -6.55 2.48
CA ALA A 762 25.25 -6.99 1.59
C ALA A 762 24.66 -5.74 0.92
N ILE A 763 24.64 -5.71 -0.41
CA ILE A 763 24.21 -4.53 -1.16
C ILE A 763 22.85 -4.76 -1.80
N THR A 764 21.91 -3.86 -1.54
CA THR A 764 20.61 -3.81 -2.23
C THR A 764 20.61 -2.62 -3.18
N CYS A 765 20.36 -2.85 -4.46
CA CYS A 765 20.35 -1.77 -5.45
C CYS A 765 19.01 -1.05 -5.54
N ALA A 766 19.05 0.25 -5.82
CA ALA A 766 17.87 1.06 -6.08
C ALA A 766 17.16 0.58 -7.37
N PRO A 767 15.85 0.84 -7.52
CA PRO A 767 15.11 0.47 -8.74
C PRO A 767 15.80 0.98 -10.02
N GLY A 768 15.96 0.10 -11.01
CA GLY A 768 16.68 0.39 -12.27
C GLY A 768 18.16 -0.02 -12.30
N TYR A 769 18.71 -0.48 -11.17
CA TYR A 769 20.10 -0.92 -11.06
C TYR A 769 20.18 -2.41 -10.68
N THR A 770 21.18 -3.12 -11.19
CA THR A 770 21.46 -4.52 -10.87
C THR A 770 22.80 -4.68 -10.14
N LEU A 771 22.83 -5.58 -9.17
CA LEU A 771 24.02 -5.87 -8.39
C LEU A 771 25.02 -6.68 -9.23
N THR A 772 26.22 -6.14 -9.43
CA THR A 772 27.29 -6.78 -10.21
C THR A 772 28.55 -6.96 -9.38
N GLY A 773 29.26 -8.07 -9.57
CA GLY A 773 30.53 -8.34 -8.87
C GLY A 773 30.40 -8.74 -7.40
N ALA A 774 29.19 -9.07 -6.93
CA ALA A 774 28.98 -9.64 -5.61
C ALA A 774 29.40 -11.11 -5.56
N SER A 775 29.86 -11.58 -4.40
CA SER A 775 30.30 -12.96 -4.17
C SER A 775 29.43 -13.63 -3.12
N ARG A 776 29.04 -14.89 -3.34
CA ARG A 776 28.21 -15.63 -2.39
C ARG A 776 29.04 -16.04 -1.17
N GLN A 777 28.53 -15.75 0.02
CA GLN A 777 29.17 -16.21 1.25
C GLN A 777 29.09 -17.74 1.37
N PRO A 778 30.19 -18.44 1.71
CA PRO A 778 30.17 -19.90 1.88
C PRO A 778 29.11 -20.32 2.91
N GLY A 779 28.23 -21.25 2.54
CA GLY A 779 27.18 -21.77 3.42
C GLY A 779 25.91 -20.90 3.53
N SER A 780 25.83 -19.75 2.84
CA SER A 780 24.63 -18.90 2.85
C SER A 780 24.14 -18.53 1.44
N GLN A 781 22.89 -18.06 1.34
CA GLN A 781 22.32 -17.50 0.11
C GLN A 781 22.73 -16.03 -0.10
N LEU A 782 23.42 -15.42 0.88
CA LEU A 782 23.73 -14.00 0.92
C LEU A 782 24.87 -13.65 -0.05
N MET A 783 24.70 -12.54 -0.78
CA MET A 783 25.69 -12.00 -1.70
C MET A 783 26.38 -10.80 -1.05
N LEU A 784 27.70 -10.88 -0.88
CA LEU A 784 28.53 -9.85 -0.25
C LEU A 784 29.40 -9.13 -1.28
N GLY A 785 29.52 -7.81 -1.11
CA GLY A 785 30.23 -6.90 -2.00
C GLY A 785 29.50 -6.63 -3.31
N GLY A 786 30.22 -6.07 -4.28
CA GLY A 786 29.70 -5.68 -5.59
C GLY A 786 29.39 -4.18 -5.69
N ARG A 787 28.77 -3.80 -6.81
CA ARG A 787 28.31 -2.42 -7.08
C ARG A 787 27.00 -2.45 -7.87
N CYS A 788 26.15 -1.47 -7.61
CA CYS A 788 24.92 -1.26 -8.34
C CYS A 788 25.23 -0.57 -9.67
N GLN A 789 25.05 -1.30 -10.77
CA GLN A 789 25.20 -0.76 -12.11
C GLN A 789 23.83 -0.58 -12.73
N GLU A 790 23.64 0.51 -13.47
CA GLU A 790 22.42 0.76 -14.21
C GLU A 790 22.16 -0.46 -15.10
N ALA A 791 20.96 -1.02 -15.04
CA ALA A 791 20.61 -2.22 -15.78
C ALA A 791 20.75 -1.90 -17.27
N GLY A 792 21.91 -2.27 -17.84
CA GLY A 792 22.34 -1.78 -19.15
C GLY A 792 21.23 -1.94 -20.18
N GLY A 793 20.65 -0.81 -20.57
CA GLY A 793 19.67 -0.72 -21.65
C GLY A 793 20.35 -1.11 -22.96
N SER A 794 20.45 -2.41 -23.24
CA SER A 794 20.99 -2.90 -24.49
C SER A 794 20.34 -4.22 -24.90
N ARG A 795 19.47 -4.05 -25.91
CA ARG A 795 19.07 -4.99 -26.97
C ARG A 795 17.85 -5.88 -26.71
N LYS A 796 16.73 -5.36 -27.20
CA LYS A 796 15.72 -6.03 -28.05
C LYS A 796 15.79 -7.56 -28.08
N GLY A 797 14.78 -8.16 -27.46
CA GLY A 797 13.96 -9.19 -28.11
C GLY A 797 14.27 -10.63 -27.77
N THR A 798 13.54 -11.21 -26.81
CA THR A 798 12.82 -12.49 -27.00
C THR A 798 11.81 -12.66 -25.85
N PRO A 799 10.53 -13.01 -26.13
CA PRO A 799 9.49 -13.08 -25.10
C PRO A 799 9.64 -14.33 -24.23
N ALA A 800 9.51 -14.13 -22.92
CA ALA A 800 9.61 -15.14 -21.88
C ALA A 800 8.36 -16.04 -21.82
N TRP A 801 8.35 -17.10 -22.63
CA TRP A 801 7.44 -18.24 -22.47
C TRP A 801 8.23 -19.56 -22.52
N ALA A 802 9.37 -19.69 -21.83
CA ALA A 802 10.10 -20.96 -21.81
C ALA A 802 11.10 -21.11 -20.65
N VAL A 803 10.73 -20.78 -19.40
CA VAL A 803 11.51 -21.23 -18.22
C VAL A 803 10.58 -21.48 -17.03
N PHE A 804 9.76 -22.53 -17.12
CA PHE A 804 9.06 -23.11 -15.97
C PHE A 804 8.82 -24.59 -16.26
N LEU A 805 9.87 -25.40 -16.16
CA LEU A 805 9.86 -26.87 -16.08
C LEU A 805 11.32 -27.34 -16.09
N TRP A 806 12.06 -27.22 -14.99
CA TRP A 806 13.26 -28.04 -14.72
C TRP A 806 13.79 -27.91 -13.29
N VAL A 807 12.92 -27.91 -12.27
CA VAL A 807 13.30 -28.28 -10.89
C VAL A 807 12.07 -28.89 -10.22
N LEU A 808 11.97 -30.23 -10.26
CA LEU A 808 11.32 -31.12 -9.27
C LEU A 808 11.17 -32.50 -9.92
N GLY A 809 12.07 -33.42 -9.59
CA GLY A 809 11.96 -34.81 -10.01
C GLY A 809 13.24 -35.61 -9.84
N THR A 810 13.69 -35.82 -8.60
CA THR A 810 14.58 -36.96 -8.26
C THR A 810 14.66 -37.20 -6.74
N ILE A 811 13.67 -37.94 -6.21
CA ILE A 811 13.75 -38.95 -5.13
C ILE A 811 12.53 -39.85 -5.41
N ALA A 812 12.54 -41.17 -5.64
CA ALA A 812 13.47 -42.27 -5.44
C ALA A 812 13.19 -43.38 -6.48
N LEU A 813 14.19 -44.23 -6.77
CA LEU A 813 14.13 -45.70 -6.69
C LEU A 813 15.36 -46.34 -7.37
N THR A 814 16.22 -46.91 -6.52
CA THR A 814 16.90 -48.23 -6.66
C THR A 814 17.50 -48.68 -8.00
N GLY A 815 18.83 -48.93 -7.99
CA GLY A 815 19.39 -50.22 -8.41
C GLY A 815 20.33 -50.25 -9.63
N GLY A 816 21.54 -50.80 -9.43
CA GLY A 816 22.47 -51.32 -10.47
C GLY A 816 23.59 -50.34 -10.87
N SER A 817 24.85 -50.53 -10.43
CA SER A 817 25.93 -51.33 -11.08
C SER A 817 26.26 -50.79 -12.50
N VAL A 818 27.47 -50.54 -12.99
CA VAL A 818 28.86 -51.02 -12.77
C VAL A 818 29.77 -50.16 -13.69
N GLN A 819 31.02 -49.87 -13.26
CA GLN A 819 32.25 -49.50 -14.04
C GLN A 819 32.15 -48.33 -15.07
N ASP A 820 33.15 -47.48 -15.30
CA ASP A 820 34.59 -47.65 -15.28
C ASP A 820 35.31 -46.27 -15.25
N ASN A 821 36.60 -46.34 -14.94
CA ASN A 821 37.53 -45.27 -14.61
C ASN A 821 38.25 -44.71 -15.90
N PRO A 822 39.39 -43.98 -15.84
CA PRO A 822 39.57 -42.53 -15.73
C PRO A 822 40.42 -41.92 -16.88
N LYS A 823 40.84 -40.64 -16.74
CA LYS A 823 42.00 -39.89 -17.33
C LYS A 823 41.52 -38.55 -17.93
N LYS A 824 42.21 -37.40 -17.88
CA LYS A 824 43.58 -36.93 -17.53
C LYS A 824 43.44 -35.38 -17.46
N VAL A 825 43.92 -34.64 -16.45
CA VAL A 825 45.30 -34.18 -16.18
C VAL A 825 45.72 -32.86 -16.91
N PHE A 826 46.26 -31.92 -16.08
CA PHE A 826 47.06 -30.68 -16.31
C PHE A 826 46.39 -29.48 -17.03
N ALA A 827 46.73 -28.21 -16.79
CA ALA A 827 47.23 -27.37 -15.68
C ALA A 827 47.68 -26.01 -16.27
N SER A 828 47.58 -24.94 -15.47
CA SER A 828 48.33 -23.66 -15.56
C SER A 828 48.10 -22.81 -16.83
N SER A 829 48.16 -21.48 -16.87
CA SER A 829 48.87 -20.44 -16.09
C SER A 829 48.18 -19.08 -16.39
N GLN A 830 47.96 -18.25 -15.37
CA GLN A 830 48.57 -16.91 -15.13
C GLN A 830 48.40 -15.78 -16.18
N ALA A 831 47.90 -14.66 -15.64
CA ALA A 831 48.21 -13.24 -15.89
C ALA A 831 47.85 -12.62 -17.26
N VAL A 832 46.85 -11.73 -17.28
CA VAL A 832 46.95 -10.26 -17.09
C VAL A 832 45.70 -9.79 -16.34
#